data_AF-A0A9Q2XIM5-F1
#
_entry.id   AF-A0A9Q2XIM5-F1
#
_cell.length_a   1.000
_cell.length_b   1.000
_cell.length_c   1.000
_cell.angle_alpha   90.00
_cell.angle_beta   90.00
_cell.angle_gamma   90.00
#
_symmetry.space_group_name_H-M   'P 1'
#
loop_
_entity.id
_entity.type
_entity.pdbx_description
1 polymer ?
#
loop_
_entity_poly.entity_id
_entity_poly.type
_entity_poly.pdbx_seq_one_letter_code
_entity_poly.pdbx_strand_id
1 'polypeptide(L)'
;MTERFARLSPALAGALLDSVGAARLARWTPPAPLPPKLLEEAAALSADVPLARAREGLFWPALASPESTRLALLCLEHAPGWSDTVGLEARHGGPQGPVLQRLGHITSPPRRVLVHSQDGYQVYLDGTALKAPDDDLYGAIHDAIAPRYRQLLGVDNRDAVQQRIHSMLSRPRHELSHWLWSGQSRGWAFEGRLPGGSGRGGYPAVSPATSSLQSRYRNLYPHASAEQCQATLAEWEAGETPVHERLRSLEQSLQRIKSALGLWAMHSEARQAARREVLAAWQRVSVRQMPEGETIVQLNLDFLDLNDGDLESFPVLEANFDHVRELSLEQNSLTGLPDAFLRHFTQLQRVSLNGCELSAVPPDLGLQITVLDLANNQLAWNDAAQAALNGYPQLSTLGLSNNPLGTAPAVTHLTQLQELDLHNCGLSAFPAGLDQLDAPHLIDLSGNQLRDLPTLISPALGRALRLENNPLSAAALQAIEQFYSIHRVDLLIAEIDYSELLDDASVQQQACWQRLQQVLPAAFFRDLRVMFDSPPYAVAPVTYRRRLWRLLSWMDADPALRQQIIDRAGATLLELEQQAEVAHALACPELAARSRALLAVTVNHVRMRKIAFGVISLSFTMSEDSYATLYQWALKRIASTPGIDLAQAPTADEPVIIDALVDVLPLPSETWVEQQRSQVLAIDPSTAQGLDEVLAQNHEEEPVYPDWDRHLRERFASQFAASRAELDEALEQAGSTLSEGELIGEAARLRVLYEQRLTALRRTLTEGVARGTID
;
A
#
# COMPACT_ATOMS: atom_id res chain seq x y z
N MET A 1 -1.96 56.08 21.74
CA MET A 1 -2.72 54.92 22.26
C MET A 1 -2.10 53.61 21.82
N THR A 2 -1.89 53.41 20.52
CA THR A 2 -1.28 52.19 19.92
C THR A 2 0.14 51.89 20.44
N GLU A 3 0.97 52.89 20.72
CA GLU A 3 2.30 52.70 21.36
C GLU A 3 2.21 52.15 22.79
N ARG A 4 1.15 52.52 23.54
CA ARG A 4 0.98 52.12 24.95
C ARG A 4 0.20 50.81 25.09
N PHE A 5 -0.68 50.51 24.14
CA PHE A 5 -1.45 49.27 24.05
C PHE A 5 -1.15 48.58 22.72
N ALA A 6 0.00 47.90 22.68
CA ALA A 6 0.58 47.32 21.45
C ALA A 6 -0.33 46.31 20.72
N ARG A 7 -1.40 45.83 21.37
CA ARG A 7 -2.34 44.84 20.81
C ARG A 7 -3.62 45.47 20.24
N LEU A 8 -3.75 46.79 20.31
CA LEU A 8 -4.93 47.51 19.85
C LEU A 8 -4.71 48.02 18.42
N SER A 9 -5.59 47.66 17.48
CA SER A 9 -5.43 48.05 16.07
C SER A 9 -5.65 49.56 15.87
N PRO A 10 -5.05 50.20 14.84
CA PRO A 10 -5.26 51.61 14.55
C PRO A 10 -6.75 51.97 14.35
N ALA A 11 -7.54 51.05 13.76
CA ALA A 11 -8.97 51.24 13.54
C ALA A 11 -9.78 51.26 14.84
N LEU A 12 -9.49 50.34 15.77
CA LEU A 12 -10.14 50.31 17.10
C LEU A 12 -9.68 51.49 17.97
N ALA A 13 -8.43 51.91 17.84
CA ALA A 13 -7.92 53.12 18.50
C ALA A 13 -8.65 54.36 17.98
N GLY A 14 -8.92 54.43 16.67
CA GLY A 14 -9.72 55.49 16.05
C GLY A 14 -11.15 55.52 16.60
N ALA A 15 -11.85 54.38 16.58
CA ALA A 15 -13.22 54.27 17.09
C ALA A 15 -13.36 54.65 18.58
N LEU A 16 -12.35 54.31 19.41
CA LEU A 16 -12.29 54.71 20.81
C LEU A 16 -12.06 56.22 20.98
N LEU A 17 -11.30 56.86 20.09
CA LEU A 17 -11.12 58.30 20.12
C LEU A 17 -12.42 59.00 19.66
N ASP A 18 -13.08 58.49 18.64
CA ASP A 18 -14.33 59.05 18.11
C ASP A 18 -15.48 59.05 19.13
N SER A 19 -15.52 58.05 20.03
CA SER A 19 -16.54 57.95 21.10
C SER A 19 -16.47 59.08 22.14
N VAL A 20 -15.34 59.81 22.21
CA VAL A 20 -15.13 60.97 23.11
C VAL A 20 -15.84 62.22 22.61
N GLY A 21 -16.18 62.26 21.31
CA GLY A 21 -16.81 63.38 20.62
C GLY A 21 -15.80 64.45 20.17
N ALA A 22 -15.97 64.92 18.92
CA ALA A 22 -15.04 65.84 18.25
C ALA A 22 -14.74 67.13 19.04
N ALA A 23 -15.71 67.65 19.80
CA ALA A 23 -15.55 68.87 20.60
C ALA A 23 -14.62 68.70 21.82
N ARG A 24 -14.48 67.49 22.38
CA ARG A 24 -13.56 67.18 23.48
C ARG A 24 -12.17 66.82 22.99
N LEU A 25 -12.08 66.09 21.87
CA LEU A 25 -10.82 65.82 21.16
C LEU A 25 -10.12 67.10 20.69
N ALA A 26 -10.88 68.08 20.17
CA ALA A 26 -10.33 69.38 19.75
C ALA A 26 -9.75 70.22 20.91
N ARG A 27 -10.18 69.96 22.15
CA ARG A 27 -9.65 70.60 23.37
C ARG A 27 -8.47 69.83 23.98
N TRP A 28 -8.15 68.64 23.47
CA TRP A 28 -7.05 67.82 23.92
C TRP A 28 -5.82 68.08 23.04
N THR A 29 -4.87 68.87 23.55
CA THR A 29 -3.58 69.13 22.90
C THR A 29 -2.48 68.26 23.52
N PRO A 30 -1.81 67.38 22.75
CA PRO A 30 -0.63 66.66 23.21
C PRO A 30 0.43 67.63 23.74
N PRO A 31 1.14 67.32 24.84
CA PRO A 31 1.32 66.00 25.43
C PRO A 31 0.44 65.74 26.68
N ALA A 32 -0.80 66.23 26.72
CA ALA A 32 -1.72 65.91 27.82
C ALA A 32 -2.03 64.40 27.89
N PRO A 33 -1.99 63.74 29.07
CA PRO A 33 -2.32 62.33 29.19
C PRO A 33 -3.77 62.05 28.77
N LEU A 34 -4.02 60.86 28.23
CA LEU A 34 -5.38 60.43 27.84
C LEU A 34 -6.30 60.38 29.06
N PRO A 35 -7.61 60.68 28.90
CA PRO A 35 -8.56 60.58 29.99
C PRO A 35 -8.54 59.18 30.63
N PRO A 36 -8.63 59.06 31.97
CA PRO A 36 -8.52 57.78 32.67
C PRO A 36 -9.59 56.77 32.22
N LYS A 37 -10.82 57.23 31.96
CA LYS A 37 -11.90 56.39 31.42
C LYS A 37 -11.56 55.81 30.04
N LEU A 38 -10.85 56.56 29.20
CA LEU A 38 -10.39 56.10 27.89
C LEU A 38 -9.25 55.09 28.00
N LEU A 39 -8.37 55.25 28.99
CA LEU A 39 -7.29 54.31 29.29
C LEU A 39 -7.87 52.98 29.81
N GLU A 40 -8.90 53.02 30.64
CA GLU A 40 -9.64 51.82 31.10
C GLU A 40 -10.34 51.11 29.95
N GLU A 41 -11.07 51.84 29.10
CA GLU A 41 -11.76 51.27 27.93
C GLU A 41 -10.77 50.69 26.91
N ALA A 42 -9.64 51.36 26.67
CA ALA A 42 -8.57 50.85 25.80
C ALA A 42 -7.85 49.63 26.38
N ALA A 43 -7.64 49.58 27.69
CA ALA A 43 -7.07 48.41 28.37
C ALA A 43 -8.03 47.21 28.27
N ALA A 44 -9.34 47.42 28.46
CA ALA A 44 -10.36 46.38 28.33
C ALA A 44 -10.43 45.83 26.88
N LEU A 45 -10.50 46.71 25.88
CA LEU A 45 -10.51 46.31 24.46
C LEU A 45 -9.21 45.63 24.03
N SER A 46 -8.06 46.08 24.53
CA SER A 46 -6.76 45.44 24.26
C SER A 46 -6.66 44.02 24.85
N ALA A 47 -7.44 43.70 25.88
CA ALA A 47 -7.53 42.36 26.46
C ALA A 47 -8.53 41.46 25.71
N ASP A 48 -9.60 42.06 25.17
CA ASP A 48 -10.68 41.33 24.49
C ASP A 48 -10.36 40.91 23.04
N VAL A 49 -9.56 41.68 22.29
CA VAL A 49 -9.22 41.37 20.88
C VAL A 49 -8.52 40.01 20.72
N PRO A 50 -7.50 39.66 21.53
CA PRO A 50 -6.89 38.33 21.48
C PRO A 50 -7.83 37.19 21.85
N LEU A 51 -8.76 37.40 22.79
CA LEU A 51 -9.78 36.41 23.14
C LEU A 51 -10.76 36.18 22.00
N ALA A 52 -11.19 37.23 21.30
CA ALA A 52 -12.04 37.11 20.12
C ALA A 52 -11.37 36.26 19.04
N ARG A 53 -10.09 36.54 18.72
CA ARG A 53 -9.30 35.77 17.76
C ARG A 53 -9.08 34.32 18.20
N ALA A 54 -8.79 34.11 19.49
CA ALA A 54 -8.63 32.76 20.04
C ALA A 54 -9.93 31.93 19.94
N ARG A 55 -11.10 32.58 20.08
CA ARG A 55 -12.39 31.91 19.89
C ARG A 55 -12.68 31.69 18.42
N GLU A 56 -12.42 32.67 17.56
CA GLU A 56 -12.55 32.53 16.11
C GLU A 56 -11.72 31.36 15.59
N GLY A 57 -10.47 31.20 16.05
CA GLY A 57 -9.64 30.05 15.70
C GLY A 57 -10.15 28.68 16.16
N LEU A 58 -11.06 28.63 17.15
CA LEU A 58 -11.74 27.39 17.56
C LEU A 58 -12.97 27.06 16.71
N PHE A 59 -13.66 28.07 16.16
CA PHE A 59 -14.76 27.85 15.21
C PHE A 59 -14.27 27.68 13.77
N TRP A 60 -13.13 28.29 13.44
CA TRP A 60 -12.50 28.27 12.12
C TRP A 60 -11.03 27.84 12.25
N PRO A 61 -10.72 26.54 12.06
CA PRO A 61 -9.37 25.98 12.22
C PRO A 61 -8.29 26.70 11.40
N ALA A 62 -8.62 27.23 10.21
CA ALA A 62 -7.70 28.01 9.38
C ALA A 62 -7.21 29.33 10.03
N LEU A 63 -7.88 29.78 11.09
CA LEU A 63 -7.52 30.97 11.88
C LEU A 63 -6.94 30.58 13.26
N ALA A 64 -6.67 29.30 13.50
CA ALA A 64 -6.18 28.81 14.77
C ALA A 64 -4.81 29.43 15.10
N SER A 65 -4.72 29.94 16.31
CA SER A 65 -3.51 30.56 16.85
C SER A 65 -2.99 29.77 18.07
N PRO A 66 -1.76 30.04 18.54
CA PRO A 66 -1.28 29.48 19.80
C PRO A 66 -2.22 29.79 20.98
N GLU A 67 -2.86 30.96 20.98
CA GLU A 67 -3.89 31.35 21.95
C GLU A 67 -5.18 30.53 21.81
N SER A 68 -5.55 30.14 20.58
CA SER A 68 -6.70 29.26 20.33
C SER A 68 -6.46 27.87 20.93
N THR A 69 -5.28 27.31 20.68
CA THR A 69 -4.81 26.03 21.24
C THR A 69 -4.80 26.06 22.77
N ARG A 70 -4.29 27.15 23.35
CA ARG A 70 -4.27 27.35 24.81
C ARG A 70 -5.68 27.45 25.39
N LEU A 71 -6.57 28.21 24.74
CA LEU A 71 -7.96 28.37 25.19
C LEU A 71 -8.72 27.04 25.15
N ALA A 72 -8.51 26.20 24.12
CA ALA A 72 -9.07 24.85 24.05
C ALA A 72 -8.66 23.99 25.25
N LEU A 73 -7.37 23.98 25.61
CA LEU A 73 -6.87 23.20 26.74
C LEU A 73 -7.38 23.73 28.09
N LEU A 74 -7.46 25.05 28.26
CA LEU A 74 -8.05 25.65 29.46
C LEU A 74 -9.53 25.30 29.61
N CYS A 75 -10.28 25.21 28.50
CA CYS A 75 -11.67 24.76 28.50
C CYS A 75 -11.80 23.30 28.95
N LEU A 76 -10.87 22.43 28.55
CA LEU A 76 -10.85 21.03 28.99
C LEU A 76 -10.48 20.90 30.47
N GLU A 77 -9.52 21.68 30.95
CA GLU A 77 -9.11 21.70 32.38
C GLU A 77 -10.28 22.05 33.31
N HIS A 78 -11.12 23.00 32.88
CA HIS A 78 -12.27 23.47 33.65
C HIS A 78 -13.57 22.69 33.34
N ALA A 79 -13.51 21.68 32.48
CA ALA A 79 -14.68 20.87 32.15
C ALA A 79 -14.98 19.86 33.27
N PRO A 80 -16.26 19.62 33.61
CA PRO A 80 -16.62 18.62 34.60
C PRO A 80 -16.20 17.22 34.13
N GLY A 81 -15.49 16.48 34.98
CA GLY A 81 -14.95 15.16 34.68
C GLY A 81 -13.46 15.13 34.32
N TRP A 82 -12.80 16.30 34.21
CA TRP A 82 -11.34 16.36 34.07
C TRP A 82 -10.64 15.89 35.35
N SER A 83 -9.58 15.10 35.20
CA SER A 83 -8.78 14.57 36.30
C SER A 83 -7.37 15.15 36.27
N ASP A 84 -6.88 15.64 37.41
CA ASP A 84 -5.50 16.13 37.59
C ASP A 84 -4.42 15.06 37.35
N THR A 85 -4.82 13.80 37.17
CA THR A 85 -3.95 12.67 36.81
C THR A 85 -3.64 12.59 35.32
N VAL A 86 -4.31 13.38 34.46
CA VAL A 86 -4.06 13.43 33.01
C VAL A 86 -3.01 14.49 32.69
N GLY A 87 -1.78 14.05 32.40
CA GLY A 87 -0.68 14.91 32.00
C GLY A 87 -0.68 15.20 30.50
N LEU A 88 -0.99 16.43 30.10
CA LEU A 88 -0.93 16.90 28.71
C LEU A 88 -0.19 18.23 28.63
N GLU A 89 0.82 18.33 27.76
CA GLU A 89 1.59 19.55 27.53
C GLU A 89 1.43 20.02 26.08
N ALA A 90 1.00 21.26 25.86
CA ALA A 90 1.01 21.87 24.54
C ALA A 90 2.26 22.72 24.33
N ARG A 91 2.84 22.64 23.13
CA ARG A 91 4.03 23.38 22.70
C ARG A 91 3.84 23.97 21.32
N HIS A 92 4.59 25.02 21.02
CA HIS A 92 4.59 25.66 19.71
C HIS A 92 5.88 25.40 18.93
N GLY A 93 5.77 25.20 17.63
CA GLY A 93 6.87 25.01 16.67
C GLY A 93 7.51 23.62 16.68
N GLY A 94 7.70 23.00 17.84
CA GLY A 94 8.31 21.68 17.94
C GLY A 94 8.17 21.02 19.32
N PRO A 95 8.54 19.74 19.47
CA PRO A 95 8.46 19.01 20.73
C PRO A 95 9.35 19.59 21.85
N GLN A 96 10.38 20.36 21.48
CA GLN A 96 11.23 21.13 22.41
C GLN A 96 10.92 22.64 22.40
N GLY A 97 9.86 23.05 21.72
CA GLY A 97 9.46 24.44 21.60
C GLY A 97 8.86 25.04 22.88
N PRO A 98 8.55 26.36 22.88
CA PRO A 98 7.95 27.03 24.02
C PRO A 98 6.62 26.38 24.42
N VAL A 99 6.43 26.25 25.73
CA VAL A 99 5.23 25.63 26.32
C VAL A 99 4.07 26.61 26.25
N LEU A 100 2.99 26.19 25.60
CA LEU A 100 1.75 26.95 25.51
C LEU A 100 0.89 26.77 26.75
N GLN A 101 0.71 25.52 27.20
CA GLN A 101 -0.11 25.15 28.35
C GLN A 101 0.29 23.78 28.90
N ARG A 102 0.09 23.55 30.20
CA ARG A 102 0.26 22.26 30.86
C ARG A 102 -0.99 21.91 31.66
N LEU A 103 -1.46 20.67 31.52
CA LEU A 103 -2.57 20.09 32.25
C LEU A 103 -2.06 18.95 33.14
N GLY A 104 -2.56 18.86 34.37
CA GLY A 104 -2.28 17.77 35.32
C GLY A 104 -0.92 17.79 36.05
N HIS A 105 -0.69 16.81 36.93
CA HIS A 105 0.57 16.63 37.68
C HIS A 105 1.62 15.82 36.88
N ILE A 106 2.78 16.45 36.57
CA ILE A 106 3.81 15.99 35.60
C ILE A 106 4.72 14.83 36.07
N THR A 107 4.47 14.21 37.23
CA THR A 107 5.44 13.32 37.89
C THR A 107 5.28 11.82 37.61
N SER A 108 4.44 11.38 36.66
CA SER A 108 4.43 9.96 36.25
C SER A 108 4.16 9.79 34.75
N PRO A 109 4.97 8.99 34.03
CA PRO A 109 4.81 8.71 32.59
C PRO A 109 3.49 7.96 32.29
N PRO A 110 2.98 8.04 31.05
CA PRO A 110 3.64 8.60 29.86
C PRO A 110 3.33 10.10 29.63
N ARG A 111 4.35 10.86 29.17
CA ARG A 111 4.23 12.29 28.87
C ARG A 111 3.68 12.49 27.47
N ARG A 112 2.50 13.10 27.38
CA ARG A 112 1.85 13.42 26.11
C ARG A 112 2.06 14.89 25.77
N VAL A 113 2.61 15.15 24.59
CA VAL A 113 2.93 16.50 24.12
C VAL A 113 2.19 16.78 22.81
N LEU A 114 1.33 17.79 22.82
CA LEU A 114 0.66 18.33 21.64
C LEU A 114 1.50 19.47 21.07
N VAL A 115 1.98 19.35 19.84
CA VAL A 115 2.79 20.36 19.17
C VAL A 115 1.95 21.05 18.10
N HIS A 116 1.83 22.38 18.17
CA HIS A 116 1.26 23.21 17.12
C HIS A 116 2.39 23.78 16.26
N SER A 117 2.46 23.41 14.97
CA SER A 117 3.51 23.82 14.02
C SER A 117 2.90 24.48 12.77
N GLN A 118 3.73 24.83 11.78
CA GLN A 118 3.23 25.32 10.48
C GLN A 118 2.59 24.21 9.64
N ASP A 119 2.91 22.95 9.96
CA ASP A 119 2.42 21.75 9.27
C ASP A 119 1.17 21.17 9.97
N GLY A 120 0.60 21.88 10.95
CA GLY A 120 -0.56 21.44 11.74
C GLY A 120 -0.20 20.96 13.15
N TYR A 121 -1.11 20.20 13.75
CA TYR A 121 -1.02 19.63 15.09
C TYR A 121 -0.46 18.22 15.07
N GLN A 122 0.51 17.95 15.95
CA GLN A 122 1.11 16.62 16.07
C GLN A 122 1.23 16.19 17.54
N VAL A 123 0.91 14.92 17.82
CA VAL A 123 0.93 14.37 19.17
C VAL A 123 2.15 13.48 19.37
N TYR A 124 2.87 13.71 20.46
CA TYR A 124 4.02 12.92 20.87
C TYR A 124 3.73 12.18 22.17
N LEU A 125 4.12 10.91 22.24
CA LEU A 125 4.13 10.08 23.44
C LEU A 125 5.59 9.75 23.78
N ASP A 126 6.09 10.28 24.90
CA ASP A 126 7.48 10.07 25.35
C ASP A 126 8.55 10.33 24.25
N GLY A 127 8.28 11.31 23.38
CA GLY A 127 9.18 11.73 22.29
C GLY A 127 8.93 11.07 20.93
N THR A 128 8.02 10.08 20.85
CA THR A 128 7.63 9.44 19.59
C THR A 128 6.34 10.05 19.05
N ALA A 129 6.31 10.45 17.78
CA ALA A 129 5.10 10.93 17.14
C ALA A 129 4.09 9.79 16.98
N LEU A 130 2.85 10.00 17.42
CA LEU A 130 1.78 9.00 17.32
C LEU A 130 1.17 8.94 15.91
N LYS A 131 1.14 10.07 15.20
CA LYS A 131 0.59 10.24 13.84
C LYS A 131 1.32 11.37 13.10
N ALA A 132 1.07 11.45 11.80
CA ALA A 132 1.45 12.60 10.97
C ALA A 132 0.75 13.88 11.48
N PRO A 133 1.32 15.07 11.21
CA PRO A 133 0.67 16.35 11.51
C PRO A 133 -0.71 16.44 10.83
N ASP A 134 -1.71 16.94 11.57
CA ASP A 134 -3.09 17.15 11.10
C ASP A 134 -3.54 18.56 11.50
N ASP A 135 -4.19 19.30 10.61
CA ASP A 135 -4.72 20.63 10.88
C ASP A 135 -5.88 20.61 11.89
N ASP A 136 -6.43 19.43 12.21
CA ASP A 136 -7.49 19.27 13.19
C ASP A 136 -6.99 19.25 14.65
N LEU A 137 -7.14 20.41 15.32
CA LEU A 137 -6.92 20.55 16.77
C LEU A 137 -7.72 19.55 17.60
N TYR A 138 -8.97 19.25 17.23
CA TYR A 138 -9.86 18.41 18.04
C TYR A 138 -9.50 16.93 17.94
N GLY A 139 -9.17 16.46 16.74
CA GLY A 139 -8.58 15.16 16.49
C GLY A 139 -7.24 14.99 17.23
N ALA A 140 -6.37 15.98 17.16
CA ALA A 140 -5.09 15.93 17.87
C ALA A 140 -5.26 15.91 19.40
N ILE A 141 -6.22 16.65 19.96
CA ILE A 141 -6.58 16.57 21.38
C ILE A 141 -7.16 15.18 21.73
N HIS A 142 -8.04 14.64 20.90
CA HIS A 142 -8.62 13.30 21.09
C HIS A 142 -7.51 12.24 21.15
N ASP A 143 -6.59 12.26 20.19
CA ASP A 143 -5.43 11.36 20.13
C ASP A 143 -4.49 11.55 21.34
N ALA A 144 -4.32 12.78 21.78
CA ALA A 144 -3.54 13.11 22.97
C ALA A 144 -4.20 12.61 24.27
N ILE A 145 -5.51 12.43 24.38
CA ILE A 145 -6.15 11.89 25.59
C ILE A 145 -6.17 10.35 25.53
N ALA A 146 -5.70 9.66 26.57
CA ALA A 146 -5.68 8.18 26.57
C ALA A 146 -7.12 7.60 26.60
N PRO A 147 -7.38 6.44 25.95
CA PRO A 147 -8.74 5.90 25.77
C PRO A 147 -9.57 5.79 27.06
N ARG A 148 -8.96 5.37 28.18
CA ARG A 148 -9.62 5.27 29.49
C ARG A 148 -10.18 6.59 30.03
N TYR A 149 -9.59 7.73 29.65
CA TYR A 149 -10.04 9.05 30.08
C TYR A 149 -11.04 9.68 29.09
N ARG A 150 -11.08 9.19 27.85
CA ARG A 150 -12.08 9.62 26.85
C ARG A 150 -13.50 9.28 27.33
N GLN A 151 -13.68 8.09 27.88
CA GLN A 151 -14.96 7.65 28.45
C GLN A 151 -15.40 8.49 29.67
N LEU A 152 -14.45 8.86 30.55
CA LEU A 152 -14.74 9.69 31.73
C LEU A 152 -15.12 11.13 31.38
N LEU A 153 -14.54 11.66 30.30
CA LEU A 153 -14.81 12.99 29.77
C LEU A 153 -15.99 13.01 28.79
N GLY A 154 -16.53 11.84 28.40
CA GLY A 154 -17.54 11.70 27.36
C GLY A 154 -17.07 12.25 26.00
N VAL A 155 -15.80 12.00 25.64
CA VAL A 155 -15.16 12.49 24.40
C VAL A 155 -14.64 11.33 23.56
N ASP A 156 -15.54 10.48 23.10
CA ASP A 156 -15.20 9.23 22.41
C ASP A 156 -14.72 9.43 20.97
N ASN A 157 -15.00 10.58 20.35
CA ASN A 157 -14.56 10.96 19.00
C ASN A 157 -14.19 12.46 18.91
N ARG A 158 -13.69 12.92 17.75
CA ARG A 158 -13.30 14.33 17.52
C ARG A 158 -14.45 15.30 17.78
N ASP A 159 -15.67 14.95 17.35
CA ASP A 159 -16.85 15.81 17.43
C ASP A 159 -17.27 16.01 18.89
N ALA A 160 -17.13 14.97 19.72
CA ALA A 160 -17.40 15.06 21.14
C ALA A 160 -16.37 15.96 21.87
N VAL A 161 -15.08 15.92 21.48
CA VAL A 161 -14.06 16.87 21.96
C VAL A 161 -14.44 18.29 21.56
N GLN A 162 -14.81 18.49 20.30
CA GLN A 162 -15.23 19.78 19.77
C GLN A 162 -16.44 20.32 20.54
N GLN A 163 -17.53 19.55 20.64
CA GLN A 163 -18.75 19.92 21.35
C GLN A 163 -18.48 20.26 22.82
N ARG A 164 -17.59 19.50 23.48
CA ARG A 164 -17.20 19.76 24.87
C ARG A 164 -16.52 21.12 25.01
N ILE A 165 -15.51 21.41 24.20
CA ILE A 165 -14.81 22.71 24.20
C ILE A 165 -15.77 23.84 23.87
N HIS A 166 -16.59 23.68 22.83
CA HIS A 166 -17.56 24.68 22.40
C HIS A 166 -18.62 24.98 23.47
N SER A 167 -19.07 23.97 24.23
CA SER A 167 -20.00 24.17 25.34
C SER A 167 -19.43 25.09 26.42
N MET A 168 -18.11 25.04 26.64
CA MET A 168 -17.40 25.88 27.62
C MET A 168 -17.19 27.31 27.13
N LEU A 169 -17.18 27.54 25.81
CA LEU A 169 -17.09 28.88 25.21
C LEU A 169 -18.36 29.72 25.36
N SER A 170 -19.45 29.14 25.89
CA SER A 170 -20.68 29.86 26.25
C SER A 170 -20.55 30.66 27.55
N ARG A 171 -19.46 30.47 28.30
CA ARG A 171 -19.15 31.22 29.53
C ARG A 171 -18.96 32.72 29.28
N PRO A 172 -19.14 33.56 30.31
CA PRO A 172 -18.93 35.01 30.19
C PRO A 172 -17.53 35.34 29.66
N ARG A 173 -17.44 36.27 28.70
CA ARG A 173 -16.16 36.64 28.05
C ARG A 173 -15.08 37.05 29.05
N HIS A 174 -15.45 37.70 30.16
CA HIS A 174 -14.52 38.11 31.20
C HIS A 174 -13.90 36.92 31.93
N GLU A 175 -14.61 35.80 32.12
CA GLU A 175 -14.07 34.56 32.71
C GLU A 175 -13.04 33.92 31.77
N LEU A 176 -13.37 33.80 30.48
CA LEU A 176 -12.47 33.23 29.48
C LEU A 176 -11.21 34.09 29.27
N SER A 177 -11.38 35.43 29.29
CA SER A 177 -10.27 36.39 29.25
C SER A 177 -9.38 36.22 30.48
N HIS A 178 -9.97 36.06 31.67
CA HIS A 178 -9.23 35.80 32.89
C HIS A 178 -8.45 34.47 32.78
N TRP A 179 -9.05 33.37 32.32
CA TRP A 179 -8.33 32.09 32.13
C TRP A 179 -7.12 32.21 31.21
N LEU A 180 -7.25 32.95 30.11
CA LEU A 180 -6.20 33.09 29.12
C LEU A 180 -5.04 33.98 29.61
N TRP A 181 -5.31 34.96 30.49
CA TRP A 181 -4.38 36.04 30.82
C TRP A 181 -3.97 36.19 32.30
N SER A 182 -4.80 35.75 33.26
CA SER A 182 -4.43 35.75 34.69
C SER A 182 -3.63 34.47 34.98
N GLY A 183 -2.31 34.59 35.03
CA GLY A 183 -1.38 33.46 35.09
C GLY A 183 -1.42 32.65 36.40
N GLN A 184 -2.46 31.86 36.61
CA GLN A 184 -2.45 30.72 37.56
C GLN A 184 -2.21 29.36 36.87
N SER A 185 -1.93 29.32 35.56
CA SER A 185 -1.48 28.10 34.90
C SER A 185 0.06 27.98 34.96
N ARG A 186 0.56 26.86 35.47
CA ARG A 186 1.98 26.53 35.82
C ARG A 186 3.01 26.53 34.66
N GLY A 187 2.92 27.41 33.66
CA GLY A 187 3.70 27.26 32.41
C GLY A 187 4.42 28.50 31.86
N TRP A 188 4.04 29.73 32.20
CA TRP A 188 4.63 30.92 31.58
C TRP A 188 5.48 31.71 32.57
N ALA A 189 6.80 31.46 32.58
CA ALA A 189 7.77 32.38 33.17
C ALA A 189 8.23 33.37 32.10
N PHE A 190 7.71 34.59 32.14
CA PHE A 190 8.25 35.71 31.37
C PHE A 190 9.57 36.13 32.01
N GLU A 191 10.70 35.55 31.60
CA GLU A 191 12.02 36.12 31.94
C GLU A 191 12.27 37.35 31.07
N GLY A 192 11.76 38.49 31.54
CA GLY A 192 12.01 39.79 30.94
C GLY A 192 13.49 40.15 31.01
N ARG A 193 14.11 40.38 29.86
CA ARG A 193 15.29 41.26 29.72
C ARG A 193 15.13 42.14 28.48
N LEU A 194 15.13 43.45 28.72
CA LEU A 194 15.18 44.52 27.71
C LEU A 194 16.56 44.55 27.03
N PRO A 195 16.66 44.89 25.74
CA PRO A 195 17.94 44.99 25.04
C PRO A 195 18.62 46.32 25.37
N GLY A 196 19.76 46.28 26.05
CA GLY A 196 20.65 47.44 26.24
C GLY A 196 21.20 47.57 27.66
N GLY A 197 22.39 47.03 27.89
CA GLY A 197 23.12 47.19 29.15
C GLY A 197 24.31 46.24 29.23
N SER A 198 25.51 46.79 29.00
CA SER A 198 26.81 46.13 28.91
C SER A 198 27.27 45.43 30.20
N GLY A 199 27.96 44.30 30.08
CA GLY A 199 28.82 43.78 31.16
C GLY A 199 29.28 42.34 30.98
N ARG A 200 30.56 42.18 30.58
CA ARG A 200 31.33 40.94 30.41
C ARG A 200 31.09 39.83 31.44
N GLY A 201 31.11 38.57 30.98
CA GLY A 201 31.77 37.47 31.69
C GLY A 201 31.07 36.11 31.66
N GLY A 202 31.58 35.19 30.83
CA GLY A 202 31.57 33.75 31.07
C GLY A 202 30.45 32.93 30.43
N TYR A 203 30.69 32.43 29.21
CA TYR A 203 29.96 31.29 28.65
C TYR A 203 30.39 29.98 29.33
N PRO A 204 29.46 29.07 29.68
CA PRO A 204 29.67 27.65 29.49
C PRO A 204 29.30 27.29 28.04
N ALA A 205 30.19 26.55 27.39
CA ALA A 205 30.06 26.14 25.99
C ALA A 205 28.81 25.28 25.76
N VAL A 206 27.97 25.72 24.82
CA VAL A 206 26.98 24.87 24.15
C VAL A 206 27.48 24.69 22.71
N SER A 207 27.61 23.43 22.28
CA SER A 207 27.91 23.04 20.89
C SER A 207 26.94 23.70 19.90
N PRO A 208 27.36 23.91 18.64
CA PRO A 208 27.04 25.11 17.88
C PRO A 208 25.57 25.19 17.47
N ALA A 209 24.96 26.35 17.76
CA ALA A 209 23.77 26.82 17.09
C ALA A 209 23.97 26.77 15.57
N THR A 210 22.99 26.24 14.84
CA THR A 210 22.93 26.37 13.37
C THR A 210 23.19 27.82 12.99
N SER A 211 24.18 28.07 12.14
CA SER A 211 24.49 29.44 11.69
C SER A 211 23.26 30.06 11.03
N SER A 212 23.10 31.39 11.08
CA SER A 212 21.96 32.08 10.45
C SER A 212 21.82 31.75 8.96
N LEU A 213 22.91 31.37 8.29
CA LEU A 213 22.94 30.93 6.89
C LEU A 213 22.32 29.53 6.72
N GLN A 214 22.58 28.59 7.63
CA GLN A 214 21.99 27.25 7.60
C GLN A 214 20.46 27.31 7.78
N SER A 215 19.97 28.16 8.67
CA SER A 215 18.52 28.35 8.84
C SER A 215 17.87 28.96 7.59
N ARG A 216 18.51 29.94 6.95
CA ARG A 216 18.02 30.52 5.68
C ARG A 216 18.00 29.50 4.55
N TYR A 217 19.04 28.68 4.44
CA TYR A 217 19.10 27.59 3.46
C TYR A 217 17.97 26.58 3.68
N ARG A 218 17.75 26.14 4.93
CA ARG A 218 16.67 25.20 5.28
C ARG A 218 15.26 25.75 5.06
N ASN A 219 15.07 27.07 5.12
CA ASN A 219 13.80 27.68 4.74
C ASN A 219 13.52 27.61 3.22
N LEU A 220 14.56 27.55 2.39
CA LEU A 220 14.42 27.35 0.95
C LEU A 220 14.23 25.88 0.61
N TYR A 221 14.99 25.00 1.27
CA TYR A 221 15.00 23.55 1.05
C TYR A 221 14.74 22.81 2.38
N PRO A 222 13.46 22.60 2.77
CA PRO A 222 13.10 22.08 4.08
C PRO A 222 13.64 20.67 4.40
N HIS A 223 13.74 19.80 3.37
CA HIS A 223 14.21 18.42 3.53
C HIS A 223 15.73 18.24 3.40
N ALA A 224 16.49 19.33 3.21
CA ALA A 224 17.93 19.21 3.12
C ALA A 224 18.55 18.75 4.45
N SER A 225 19.40 17.71 4.40
CA SER A 225 20.12 17.22 5.58
C SER A 225 21.12 18.26 6.10
N ALA A 226 21.52 18.15 7.37
CA ALA A 226 22.52 19.05 7.95
C ALA A 226 23.87 18.98 7.19
N GLU A 227 24.25 17.77 6.75
CA GLU A 227 25.46 17.53 5.97
C GLU A 227 25.37 18.13 4.57
N GLN A 228 24.24 17.92 3.86
CA GLN A 228 23.99 18.53 2.54
C GLN A 228 24.00 20.05 2.62
N CYS A 229 23.34 20.62 3.62
CA CYS A 229 23.31 22.06 3.88
C CYS A 229 24.74 22.60 4.11
N GLN A 230 25.53 21.94 4.95
CA GLN A 230 26.90 22.37 5.23
C GLN A 230 27.82 22.23 4.00
N ALA A 231 27.74 21.11 3.27
CA ALA A 231 28.52 20.87 2.06
C ALA A 231 28.19 21.90 0.96
N THR A 232 26.91 22.15 0.72
CA THR A 232 26.44 23.10 -0.30
C THR A 232 26.84 24.54 0.07
N LEU A 233 26.70 24.93 1.34
CA LEU A 233 27.12 26.26 1.77
C LEU A 233 28.64 26.43 1.66
N ALA A 234 29.43 25.41 2.00
CA ALA A 234 30.89 25.44 1.84
C ALA A 234 31.31 25.53 0.35
N GLU A 235 30.61 24.82 -0.53
CA GLU A 235 30.81 24.93 -1.98
C GLU A 235 30.50 26.36 -2.47
N TRP A 236 29.42 26.97 -1.99
CA TRP A 236 29.07 28.35 -2.37
C TRP A 236 30.05 29.37 -1.81
N GLU A 237 30.67 29.12 -0.64
CA GLU A 237 31.74 29.96 -0.09
C GLU A 237 33.01 29.93 -0.96
N ALA A 238 33.26 28.83 -1.67
CA ALA A 238 34.39 28.69 -2.59
C ALA A 238 34.13 29.32 -3.98
N GLY A 239 32.88 29.69 -4.29
CA GLY A 239 32.49 30.32 -5.55
C GLY A 239 32.76 31.83 -5.60
N GLU A 240 32.59 32.43 -6.78
CA GLU A 240 32.79 33.87 -7.00
C GLU A 240 31.68 34.74 -6.36
N THR A 241 30.48 34.19 -6.17
CA THR A 241 29.33 34.91 -5.62
C THR A 241 29.21 34.70 -4.11
N PRO A 242 29.15 35.75 -3.28
CA PRO A 242 28.98 35.58 -1.84
C PRO A 242 27.70 34.81 -1.48
N VAL A 243 27.82 33.84 -0.57
CA VAL A 243 26.71 32.94 -0.15
C VAL A 243 25.44 33.69 0.24
N HIS A 244 25.58 34.80 0.96
CA HIS A 244 24.45 35.59 1.43
C HIS A 244 23.70 36.29 0.29
N GLU A 245 24.38 36.66 -0.80
CA GLU A 245 23.78 37.23 -2.01
C GLU A 245 23.06 36.14 -2.81
N ARG A 246 23.66 34.95 -2.93
CA ARG A 246 23.03 33.79 -3.56
C ARG A 246 21.76 33.36 -2.83
N LEU A 247 21.81 33.25 -1.50
CA LEU A 247 20.63 32.98 -0.67
C LEU A 247 19.56 34.07 -0.82
N ARG A 248 19.95 35.35 -0.83
CA ARG A 248 18.99 36.46 -1.02
C ARG A 248 18.32 36.39 -2.40
N SER A 249 19.08 36.06 -3.44
CA SER A 249 18.56 35.88 -4.80
C SER A 249 17.54 34.74 -4.87
N LEU A 250 17.85 33.59 -4.24
CA LEU A 250 16.93 32.45 -4.17
C LEU A 250 15.67 32.76 -3.33
N GLU A 251 15.81 33.44 -2.19
CA GLU A 251 14.67 33.90 -1.37
C GLU A 251 13.76 34.85 -2.16
N GLN A 252 14.34 35.81 -2.88
CA GLN A 252 13.58 36.72 -3.75
C GLN A 252 12.88 35.97 -4.88
N SER A 253 13.56 34.99 -5.49
CA SER A 253 12.98 34.14 -6.53
C SER A 253 11.78 33.36 -6.00
N LEU A 254 11.91 32.70 -4.84
CA LEU A 254 10.82 31.98 -4.20
C LEU A 254 9.62 32.88 -3.90
N GLN A 255 9.86 34.12 -3.42
CA GLN A 255 8.76 35.07 -3.19
C GLN A 255 8.05 35.46 -4.49
N ARG A 256 8.80 35.74 -5.58
CA ARG A 256 8.20 36.02 -6.89
C ARG A 256 7.36 34.86 -7.41
N ILE A 257 7.88 33.63 -7.31
CA ILE A 257 7.14 32.41 -7.69
C ILE A 257 5.85 32.29 -6.86
N LYS A 258 5.94 32.44 -5.52
CA LYS A 258 4.78 32.37 -4.63
C LYS A 258 3.70 33.40 -4.97
N SER A 259 4.10 34.63 -5.30
CA SER A 259 3.18 35.68 -5.72
C SER A 259 2.54 35.40 -7.08
N ALA A 260 3.34 35.04 -8.10
CA ALA A 260 2.86 34.76 -9.44
C ALA A 260 1.87 33.57 -9.46
N LEU A 261 2.25 32.45 -8.83
CA LEU A 261 1.37 31.29 -8.70
C LEU A 261 0.15 31.58 -7.83
N GLY A 262 0.28 32.41 -6.79
CA GLY A 262 -0.83 32.81 -5.93
C GLY A 262 -1.92 33.58 -6.69
N LEU A 263 -1.52 34.46 -7.61
CA LEU A 263 -2.45 35.18 -8.49
C LEU A 263 -3.10 34.23 -9.52
N TRP A 264 -2.30 33.36 -10.14
CA TRP A 264 -2.78 32.37 -11.11
C TRP A 264 -3.80 31.39 -10.51
N ALA A 265 -3.60 30.99 -9.25
CA ALA A 265 -4.44 30.01 -8.56
C ALA A 265 -5.65 30.60 -7.82
N MET A 266 -5.83 31.93 -7.81
CA MET A 266 -6.75 32.63 -6.88
C MET A 266 -8.21 32.14 -6.89
N HIS A 267 -8.68 31.56 -8.01
CA HIS A 267 -10.07 31.14 -8.18
C HIS A 267 -10.23 29.71 -8.75
N SER A 268 -9.23 28.84 -8.58
CA SER A 268 -9.33 27.45 -9.02
C SER A 268 -8.67 26.53 -8.00
N GLU A 269 -9.43 25.57 -7.49
CA GLU A 269 -8.94 24.56 -6.54
C GLU A 269 -7.86 23.69 -7.18
N ALA A 270 -8.07 23.27 -8.44
CA ALA A 270 -7.08 22.58 -9.27
C ALA A 270 -5.74 23.35 -9.33
N ARG A 271 -5.80 24.66 -9.63
CA ARG A 271 -4.59 25.50 -9.67
C ARG A 271 -3.97 25.72 -8.29
N GLN A 272 -4.77 25.73 -7.21
CA GLN A 272 -4.21 25.82 -5.85
C GLN A 272 -3.46 24.56 -5.48
N ALA A 273 -3.98 23.39 -5.83
CA ALA A 273 -3.27 22.13 -5.67
C ALA A 273 -1.98 22.13 -6.50
N ALA A 274 -2.06 22.45 -7.79
CA ALA A 274 -0.90 22.53 -8.68
C ALA A 274 0.15 23.53 -8.19
N ARG A 275 -0.28 24.68 -7.63
CA ARG A 275 0.62 25.66 -7.01
C ARG A 275 1.44 25.06 -5.86
N ARG A 276 0.85 24.21 -5.02
CA ARG A 276 1.57 23.56 -3.92
C ARG A 276 2.65 22.64 -4.47
N GLU A 277 2.32 21.86 -5.50
CA GLU A 277 3.25 20.90 -6.10
C GLU A 277 4.39 21.59 -6.86
N VAL A 278 4.11 22.65 -7.62
CA VAL A 278 5.15 23.46 -8.28
C VAL A 278 6.11 24.08 -7.26
N LEU A 279 5.59 24.58 -6.13
CA LEU A 279 6.43 25.10 -5.05
C LEU A 279 7.24 23.99 -4.39
N ALA A 280 6.64 22.83 -4.12
CA ALA A 280 7.32 21.67 -3.56
C ALA A 280 8.45 21.16 -4.46
N ALA A 281 8.22 21.09 -5.78
CA ALA A 281 9.23 20.72 -6.77
C ALA A 281 10.38 21.74 -6.81
N TRP A 282 10.07 23.05 -6.80
CA TRP A 282 11.11 24.08 -6.73
C TRP A 282 11.96 23.98 -5.46
N GLN A 283 11.31 23.69 -4.32
CA GLN A 283 11.97 23.53 -3.02
C GLN A 283 12.60 22.14 -2.81
N ARG A 284 12.60 21.27 -3.84
CA ARG A 284 13.16 19.90 -3.81
C ARG A 284 12.56 19.04 -2.70
N VAL A 285 11.28 19.26 -2.43
CA VAL A 285 10.47 18.50 -1.47
C VAL A 285 9.91 17.26 -2.16
N SER A 286 9.41 17.42 -3.39
CA SER A 286 8.87 16.31 -4.17
C SER A 286 10.01 15.55 -4.84
N VAL A 287 10.38 14.42 -4.24
CA VAL A 287 11.46 13.55 -4.72
C VAL A 287 10.96 12.13 -4.96
N ARG A 288 11.54 11.47 -5.94
CA ARG A 288 11.31 10.06 -6.23
C ARG A 288 12.61 9.28 -6.07
N GLN A 289 12.54 8.17 -5.34
CA GLN A 289 13.66 7.24 -5.23
C GLN A 289 13.63 6.28 -6.42
N MET A 290 14.76 6.17 -7.12
CA MET A 290 14.95 5.25 -8.22
C MET A 290 15.44 3.90 -7.69
N PRO A 291 15.17 2.78 -8.39
CA PRO A 291 15.64 1.44 -7.99
C PRO A 291 17.16 1.36 -7.79
N GLU A 292 17.93 2.15 -8.54
CA GLU A 292 19.40 2.23 -8.47
C GLU A 292 19.92 3.05 -7.27
N GLY A 293 19.02 3.57 -6.42
CA GLY A 293 19.35 4.39 -5.25
C GLY A 293 19.55 5.88 -5.55
N GLU A 294 19.46 6.29 -6.81
CA GLU A 294 19.41 7.71 -7.18
C GLU A 294 18.10 8.36 -6.71
N THR A 295 18.13 9.64 -6.33
CA THR A 295 16.94 10.41 -5.96
C THR A 295 16.81 11.58 -6.92
N ILE A 296 15.69 11.63 -7.64
CA ILE A 296 15.39 12.71 -8.59
C ILE A 296 14.27 13.61 -8.05
N VAL A 297 14.26 14.88 -8.47
CA VAL A 297 13.16 15.80 -8.14
C VAL A 297 12.08 15.67 -9.21
N GLN A 298 10.84 15.48 -8.76
CA GLN A 298 9.67 15.35 -9.63
C GLN A 298 8.70 16.51 -9.42
N LEU A 299 7.89 16.79 -10.45
CA LEU A 299 6.69 17.59 -10.37
C LEU A 299 5.51 16.67 -10.66
N ASN A 300 4.76 16.32 -9.61
CA ASN A 300 3.54 15.52 -9.75
C ASN A 300 2.33 16.46 -9.73
N LEU A 301 1.53 16.41 -10.78
CA LEU A 301 0.32 17.18 -10.98
C LEU A 301 -0.85 16.27 -11.35
N ASP A 302 -0.82 15.02 -10.87
CA ASP A 302 -1.79 13.99 -11.22
C ASP A 302 -3.13 14.22 -10.51
N PHE A 303 -4.24 13.84 -11.16
CA PHE A 303 -5.59 13.87 -10.58
C PHE A 303 -6.02 15.25 -10.03
N LEU A 304 -5.60 16.33 -10.70
CA LEU A 304 -5.88 17.69 -10.26
C LEU A 304 -7.01 18.36 -11.04
N ASP A 305 -7.68 17.64 -11.95
CA ASP A 305 -8.70 18.17 -12.86
C ASP A 305 -8.22 19.39 -13.68
N LEU A 306 -6.92 19.43 -14.02
CA LEU A 306 -6.34 20.48 -14.85
C LEU A 306 -6.81 20.32 -16.30
N ASN A 307 -7.08 21.44 -16.97
CA ASN A 307 -7.36 21.50 -18.39
C ASN A 307 -6.36 22.39 -19.15
N ASP A 308 -6.46 22.38 -20.48
CA ASP A 308 -5.59 23.18 -21.36
C ASP A 308 -5.55 24.67 -20.96
N GLY A 309 -6.69 25.26 -20.62
CA GLY A 309 -6.79 26.67 -20.23
C GLY A 309 -6.08 26.98 -18.91
N ASP A 310 -5.94 26.00 -18.01
CA ASP A 310 -5.16 26.15 -16.78
C ASP A 310 -3.66 26.24 -17.07
N LEU A 311 -3.16 25.37 -17.96
CA LEU A 311 -1.74 25.34 -18.35
C LEU A 311 -1.37 26.47 -19.33
N GLU A 312 -2.27 26.84 -20.24
CA GLU A 312 -2.05 27.98 -21.15
C GLU A 312 -1.95 29.31 -20.39
N SER A 313 -2.72 29.44 -19.32
CA SER A 313 -2.66 30.62 -18.44
C SER A 313 -1.55 30.55 -17.38
N PHE A 314 -0.70 29.53 -17.41
CA PHE A 314 0.40 29.37 -16.47
C PHE A 314 1.36 30.57 -16.53
N PRO A 315 1.71 31.18 -15.39
CA PRO A 315 2.48 32.41 -15.38
C PRO A 315 3.93 32.15 -15.82
N VAL A 316 4.55 33.16 -16.45
CA VAL A 316 5.99 33.13 -16.69
C VAL A 316 6.71 33.28 -15.35
N LEU A 317 7.42 32.22 -14.94
CA LEU A 317 8.20 32.21 -13.72
C LEU A 317 9.64 32.65 -14.01
N GLU A 318 10.13 33.66 -13.30
CA GLU A 318 11.56 34.03 -13.30
C GLU A 318 12.34 33.10 -12.36
N ALA A 319 12.36 31.80 -12.66
CA ALA A 319 12.94 30.79 -11.80
C ALA A 319 13.54 29.63 -12.62
N ASN A 320 14.56 28.99 -12.04
CA ASN A 320 15.19 27.81 -12.60
C ASN A 320 14.51 26.54 -12.03
N PHE A 321 14.01 25.68 -12.91
CA PHE A 321 13.49 24.33 -12.59
C PHE A 321 14.30 23.22 -13.28
N ASP A 322 15.55 23.49 -13.70
CA ASP A 322 16.45 22.54 -14.37
C ASP A 322 16.81 21.32 -13.49
N HIS A 323 16.55 21.39 -12.18
CA HIS A 323 16.69 20.26 -11.28
C HIS A 323 15.51 19.29 -11.31
N VAL A 324 14.37 19.67 -11.90
CA VAL A 324 13.20 18.80 -12.08
C VAL A 324 13.48 17.87 -13.26
N ARG A 325 13.48 16.56 -12.99
CA ARG A 325 13.78 15.52 -13.98
C ARG A 325 12.54 14.74 -14.41
N GLU A 326 11.49 14.75 -13.60
CA GLU A 326 10.25 14.03 -13.87
C GLU A 326 9.05 14.99 -13.77
N LEU A 327 8.16 14.90 -14.77
CA LEU A 327 6.89 15.60 -14.80
C LEU A 327 5.77 14.56 -14.97
N SER A 328 4.82 14.55 -14.05
CA SER A 328 3.63 13.71 -14.11
C SER A 328 2.39 14.60 -14.13
N LEU A 329 1.50 14.35 -15.07
CA LEU A 329 0.25 15.09 -15.30
C LEU A 329 -0.91 14.11 -15.54
N GLU A 330 -0.85 12.92 -14.93
CA GLU A 330 -1.78 11.82 -15.18
C GLU A 330 -3.21 12.19 -14.82
N GLN A 331 -4.17 11.64 -15.58
CA GLN A 331 -5.61 11.74 -15.30
C GLN A 331 -6.09 13.19 -15.17
N ASN A 332 -5.69 14.03 -16.14
CA ASN A 332 -6.15 15.41 -16.32
C ASN A 332 -6.79 15.56 -17.72
N SER A 333 -7.66 16.56 -17.90
CA SER A 333 -8.31 16.84 -19.20
C SER A 333 -7.44 17.69 -20.12
N LEU A 334 -6.27 17.14 -20.49
CA LEU A 334 -5.28 17.81 -21.34
C LEU A 334 -5.32 17.26 -22.77
N THR A 335 -5.45 18.14 -23.76
CA THR A 335 -5.35 17.79 -25.18
C THR A 335 -3.97 18.05 -25.76
N GLY A 336 -3.14 18.81 -25.05
CA GLY A 336 -1.74 19.07 -25.36
C GLY A 336 -0.99 19.68 -24.18
N LEU A 337 0.30 19.94 -24.36
CA LEU A 337 1.12 20.64 -23.40
C LEU A 337 1.55 22.00 -23.97
N PRO A 338 1.15 23.13 -23.37
CA PRO A 338 1.50 24.44 -23.89
C PRO A 338 2.97 24.80 -23.62
N ASP A 339 3.64 25.36 -24.62
CA ASP A 339 5.04 25.84 -24.52
C ASP A 339 5.27 26.78 -23.33
N ALA A 340 4.26 27.58 -22.98
CA ALA A 340 4.29 28.52 -21.86
C ALA A 340 4.57 27.82 -20.51
N PHE A 341 4.10 26.57 -20.37
CA PHE A 341 4.35 25.74 -19.21
C PHE A 341 5.69 24.99 -19.34
N LEU A 342 5.91 24.32 -20.48
CA LEU A 342 7.07 23.45 -20.70
C LEU A 342 8.42 24.17 -20.68
N ARG A 343 8.47 25.44 -21.12
CA ARG A 343 9.70 26.25 -21.17
C ARG A 343 10.45 26.37 -19.84
N HIS A 344 9.81 26.09 -18.71
CA HIS A 344 10.44 26.16 -17.39
C HIS A 344 11.20 24.88 -17.04
N PHE A 345 10.86 23.74 -17.66
CA PHE A 345 11.36 22.41 -17.33
C PHE A 345 12.27 21.87 -18.43
N THR A 346 13.43 22.50 -18.64
CA THR A 346 14.29 22.22 -19.81
C THR A 346 15.13 20.94 -19.72
N GLN A 347 15.11 20.29 -18.56
CA GLN A 347 15.99 19.17 -18.19
C GLN A 347 15.21 17.89 -17.84
N LEU A 348 13.96 17.81 -18.29
CA LEU A 348 13.11 16.64 -18.13
C LEU A 348 13.75 15.41 -18.79
N GLN A 349 13.63 14.29 -18.09
CA GLN A 349 14.04 12.96 -18.52
C GLN A 349 12.83 12.02 -18.56
N ARG A 350 11.84 12.25 -17.69
CA ARG A 350 10.66 11.40 -17.55
C ARG A 350 9.40 12.25 -17.66
N VAL A 351 8.47 11.87 -18.51
CA VAL A 351 7.18 12.55 -18.66
C VAL A 351 6.07 11.51 -18.68
N SER A 352 5.09 11.66 -17.78
CA SER A 352 3.86 10.87 -17.79
C SER A 352 2.64 11.76 -18.06
N LEU A 353 1.87 11.37 -19.08
CA LEU A 353 0.61 11.98 -19.50
C LEU A 353 -0.47 10.90 -19.63
N ASN A 354 -0.39 9.87 -18.80
CA ASN A 354 -1.31 8.74 -18.80
C ASN A 354 -2.74 9.20 -18.49
N GLY A 355 -3.71 8.73 -19.28
CA GLY A 355 -5.13 9.00 -18.99
C GLY A 355 -5.55 10.46 -19.25
N CYS A 356 -4.87 11.14 -20.16
CA CYS A 356 -5.26 12.46 -20.64
C CYS A 356 -6.15 12.35 -21.90
N GLU A 357 -6.36 13.47 -22.59
CA GLU A 357 -7.17 13.56 -23.81
C GLU A 357 -6.30 13.89 -25.04
N LEU A 358 -5.03 13.46 -25.04
CA LEU A 358 -4.08 13.77 -26.10
C LEU A 358 -4.48 13.12 -27.42
N SER A 359 -4.43 13.90 -28.49
CA SER A 359 -4.67 13.43 -29.87
C SER A 359 -3.40 13.37 -30.74
N ALA A 360 -2.29 13.95 -30.24
CA ALA A 360 -1.00 13.92 -30.88
C ALA A 360 0.12 13.70 -29.86
N VAL A 361 1.22 13.07 -30.28
CA VAL A 361 2.44 12.97 -29.49
C VAL A 361 3.01 14.38 -29.31
N PRO A 362 3.27 14.85 -28.07
CA PRO A 362 3.83 16.17 -27.85
C PRO A 362 5.16 16.31 -28.60
N PRO A 363 5.36 17.37 -29.41
CA PRO A 363 6.68 17.71 -29.92
C PRO A 363 7.52 18.41 -28.83
N ASP A 364 8.84 18.30 -28.93
CA ASP A 364 9.79 19.18 -28.21
C ASP A 364 9.78 19.14 -26.66
N LEU A 365 9.52 17.98 -26.04
CA LEU A 365 9.72 17.81 -24.57
C LEU A 365 11.20 17.85 -24.14
N GLY A 366 12.12 17.81 -25.09
CA GLY A 366 13.57 17.83 -24.89
C GLY A 366 14.27 16.55 -25.36
N LEU A 367 15.53 16.69 -25.77
CA LEU A 367 16.33 15.56 -26.29
C LEU A 367 16.79 14.57 -25.21
N GLN A 368 16.58 14.90 -23.93
CA GLN A 368 17.04 14.12 -22.76
C GLN A 368 15.96 13.15 -22.25
N ILE A 369 14.80 13.10 -22.89
CA ILE A 369 13.69 12.22 -22.48
C ILE A 369 14.10 10.75 -22.67
N THR A 370 14.08 10.01 -21.57
CA THR A 370 14.33 8.57 -21.50
C THR A 370 13.04 7.79 -21.25
N VAL A 371 12.06 8.36 -20.56
CA VAL A 371 10.75 7.74 -20.33
C VAL A 371 9.62 8.66 -20.76
N LEU A 372 8.75 8.13 -21.61
CA LEU A 372 7.55 8.83 -22.08
C LEU A 372 6.34 7.89 -21.96
N ASP A 373 5.44 8.18 -21.04
CA ASP A 373 4.16 7.47 -20.91
C ASP A 373 3.01 8.33 -21.44
N LEU A 374 2.37 7.83 -22.50
CA LEU A 374 1.21 8.41 -23.17
C LEU A 374 0.03 7.41 -23.21
N ALA A 375 0.03 6.40 -22.35
CA ALA A 375 -1.03 5.40 -22.31
C ALA A 375 -2.41 6.02 -21.99
N ASN A 376 -3.47 5.32 -22.38
CA ASN A 376 -4.86 5.72 -22.15
C ASN A 376 -5.21 7.13 -22.70
N ASN A 377 -4.76 7.44 -23.91
CA ASN A 377 -5.08 8.69 -24.61
C ASN A 377 -5.89 8.40 -25.89
N GLN A 378 -6.03 9.41 -26.77
CA GLN A 378 -6.76 9.33 -28.04
C GLN A 378 -5.82 9.49 -29.24
N LEU A 379 -4.58 9.00 -29.14
CA LEU A 379 -3.58 9.14 -30.18
C LEU A 379 -3.94 8.32 -31.42
N ALA A 380 -3.90 8.96 -32.59
CA ALA A 380 -3.97 8.30 -33.89
C ALA A 380 -2.59 8.36 -34.56
N TRP A 381 -2.07 7.23 -35.04
CA TRP A 381 -0.71 7.21 -35.57
C TRP A 381 -0.65 7.74 -37.00
N ASN A 382 0.20 8.75 -37.24
CA ASN A 382 0.40 9.41 -38.53
C ASN A 382 1.86 9.90 -38.66
N ASP A 383 2.22 10.47 -39.82
CA ASP A 383 3.58 10.95 -40.09
C ASP A 383 4.07 12.02 -39.09
N ALA A 384 3.18 12.88 -38.59
CA ALA A 384 3.54 13.89 -37.60
C ALA A 384 3.81 13.27 -36.22
N ALA A 385 3.03 12.28 -35.80
CA ALA A 385 3.29 11.51 -34.58
C ALA A 385 4.63 10.77 -34.66
N GLN A 386 4.93 10.17 -35.82
CA GLN A 386 6.23 9.51 -36.05
C GLN A 386 7.39 10.50 -36.02
N ALA A 387 7.23 11.69 -36.62
CA ALA A 387 8.24 12.73 -36.58
C ALA A 387 8.49 13.25 -35.16
N ALA A 388 7.45 13.41 -34.35
CA ALA A 388 7.56 13.78 -32.95
C ALA A 388 8.30 12.69 -32.14
N LEU A 389 7.94 11.41 -32.32
CA LEU A 389 8.62 10.30 -31.67
C LEU A 389 10.12 10.25 -31.99
N ASN A 390 10.49 10.49 -33.25
CA ASN A 390 11.89 10.54 -33.69
C ASN A 390 12.70 11.68 -33.02
N GLY A 391 12.03 12.65 -32.40
CA GLY A 391 12.65 13.72 -31.62
C GLY A 391 13.21 13.28 -30.27
N TYR A 392 12.99 12.03 -29.85
CA TYR A 392 13.40 11.50 -28.54
C TYR A 392 14.43 10.36 -28.67
N PRO A 393 15.67 10.65 -29.10
CA PRO A 393 16.66 9.62 -29.42
C PRO A 393 17.21 8.85 -28.20
N GLN A 394 16.94 9.32 -26.99
CA GLN A 394 17.38 8.70 -25.73
C GLN A 394 16.30 7.85 -25.06
N LEU A 395 15.13 7.64 -25.70
CA LEU A 395 14.05 6.84 -25.12
C LEU A 395 14.51 5.42 -24.80
N SER A 396 14.31 5.04 -23.54
CA SER A 396 14.44 3.68 -23.03
C SER A 396 13.08 3.04 -22.75
N THR A 397 12.07 3.84 -22.37
CA THR A 397 10.70 3.35 -22.08
C THR A 397 9.67 4.21 -22.81
N LEU A 398 8.80 3.57 -23.58
CA LEU A 398 7.69 4.22 -24.29
C LEU A 398 6.37 3.50 -23.97
N GLY A 399 5.46 4.21 -23.30
CA GLY A 399 4.09 3.76 -23.03
C GLY A 399 3.10 4.38 -24.01
N LEU A 400 2.38 3.55 -24.76
CA LEU A 400 1.36 3.96 -25.73
C LEU A 400 0.07 3.13 -25.62
N SER A 401 -0.04 2.26 -24.60
CA SER A 401 -1.17 1.34 -24.47
C SER A 401 -2.53 2.03 -24.44
N ASN A 402 -3.56 1.32 -24.86
CA ASN A 402 -4.95 1.80 -24.93
C ASN A 402 -5.13 3.09 -25.74
N ASN A 403 -4.38 3.25 -26.84
CA ASN A 403 -4.58 4.32 -27.82
C ASN A 403 -5.08 3.76 -29.16
N PRO A 404 -5.96 4.44 -29.90
CA PRO A 404 -6.45 3.98 -31.20
C PRO A 404 -5.43 4.18 -32.34
N LEU A 405 -4.21 3.64 -32.19
CA LEU A 405 -3.09 3.89 -33.10
C LEU A 405 -3.37 3.36 -34.53
N GLY A 406 -3.87 2.12 -34.62
CA GLY A 406 -4.14 1.40 -35.88
C GLY A 406 -2.89 0.99 -36.67
N THR A 407 -1.93 1.89 -36.82
CA THR A 407 -0.60 1.68 -37.41
C THR A 407 0.45 1.72 -36.31
N ALA A 408 1.42 0.79 -36.36
CA ALA A 408 2.47 0.70 -35.36
C ALA A 408 3.53 1.79 -35.54
N PRO A 409 4.08 2.35 -34.44
CA PRO A 409 5.24 3.23 -34.50
C PRO A 409 6.46 2.51 -35.08
N ALA A 410 7.25 3.19 -35.90
CA ALA A 410 8.58 2.71 -36.25
C ALA A 410 9.56 3.04 -35.11
N VAL A 411 10.33 2.05 -34.68
CA VAL A 411 11.30 2.16 -33.57
C VAL A 411 12.76 2.09 -34.02
N THR A 412 12.99 2.07 -35.34
CA THR A 412 14.32 2.02 -35.99
C THR A 412 15.36 3.01 -35.43
N HIS A 413 14.92 4.18 -34.92
CA HIS A 413 15.82 5.21 -34.39
C HIS A 413 15.96 5.18 -32.86
N LEU A 414 15.17 4.37 -32.16
CA LEU A 414 15.15 4.29 -30.70
C LEU A 414 16.06 3.17 -30.22
N THR A 415 17.37 3.29 -30.49
CA THR A 415 18.35 2.22 -30.22
C THR A 415 18.57 1.92 -28.74
N GLN A 416 18.10 2.81 -27.85
CA GLN A 416 18.16 2.63 -26.40
C GLN A 416 16.87 2.05 -25.81
N LEU A 417 15.86 1.78 -26.65
CA LEU A 417 14.54 1.34 -26.20
C LEU A 417 14.62 -0.08 -25.60
N GLN A 418 14.27 -0.18 -24.33
CA GLN A 418 14.21 -1.41 -23.55
C GLN A 418 12.78 -1.85 -23.29
N GLU A 419 11.86 -0.88 -23.15
CA GLU A 419 10.47 -1.12 -22.83
C GLU A 419 9.56 -0.39 -23.83
N LEU A 420 8.67 -1.14 -24.47
CA LEU A 420 7.66 -0.61 -25.39
C LEU A 420 6.31 -1.23 -25.04
N ASP A 421 5.38 -0.43 -24.56
CA ASP A 421 4.01 -0.86 -24.31
C ASP A 421 3.07 -0.33 -25.40
N LEU A 422 2.57 -1.26 -26.21
CA LEU A 422 1.59 -1.06 -27.28
C LEU A 422 0.37 -1.97 -27.06
N HIS A 423 0.08 -2.33 -25.80
CA HIS A 423 -1.09 -3.10 -25.45
C HIS A 423 -2.37 -2.41 -25.96
N ASN A 424 -3.28 -3.19 -26.57
CA ASN A 424 -4.61 -2.74 -27.00
C ASN A 424 -4.59 -1.45 -27.84
N CYS A 425 -3.76 -1.43 -28.88
CA CYS A 425 -3.58 -0.26 -29.77
C CYS A 425 -4.25 -0.41 -31.15
N GLY A 426 -4.99 -1.51 -31.37
CA GLY A 426 -5.62 -1.82 -32.66
C GLY A 426 -4.64 -2.09 -33.80
N LEU A 427 -3.39 -2.47 -33.49
CA LEU A 427 -2.34 -2.64 -34.48
C LEU A 427 -2.61 -3.83 -35.42
N SER A 428 -2.44 -3.60 -36.72
CA SER A 428 -2.56 -4.66 -37.76
C SER A 428 -1.21 -5.22 -38.23
N ALA A 429 -0.10 -4.58 -37.86
CA ALA A 429 1.25 -4.97 -38.21
C ALA A 429 2.23 -4.65 -37.06
N PHE A 430 3.37 -5.34 -37.05
CA PHE A 430 4.43 -5.12 -36.07
C PHE A 430 5.18 -3.79 -36.31
N PRO A 431 5.69 -3.15 -35.25
CA PRO A 431 6.62 -2.01 -35.34
C PRO A 431 7.83 -2.33 -36.24
N ALA A 432 8.18 -1.42 -37.15
CA ALA A 432 9.39 -1.54 -37.95
C ALA A 432 10.63 -1.25 -37.08
N GLY A 433 11.66 -2.10 -37.17
CA GLY A 433 12.92 -1.95 -36.45
C GLY A 433 13.00 -2.70 -35.10
N LEU A 434 12.02 -3.53 -34.74
CA LEU A 434 12.09 -4.36 -33.52
C LEU A 434 13.31 -5.29 -33.49
N ASP A 435 13.74 -5.78 -34.65
CA ASP A 435 14.90 -6.64 -34.83
C ASP A 435 16.24 -5.90 -34.58
N GLN A 436 16.22 -4.57 -34.50
CA GLN A 436 17.39 -3.72 -34.25
C GLN A 436 17.54 -3.33 -32.78
N LEU A 437 16.55 -3.64 -31.93
CA LEU A 437 16.63 -3.38 -30.51
C LEU A 437 17.65 -4.33 -29.86
N ASP A 438 18.57 -3.75 -29.09
CA ASP A 438 19.59 -4.53 -28.38
C ASP A 438 19.04 -4.97 -27.02
N ALA A 439 18.74 -6.27 -26.93
CA ALA A 439 18.27 -6.96 -25.73
C ALA A 439 17.12 -6.25 -24.98
N PRO A 440 15.97 -5.96 -25.63
CA PRO A 440 14.85 -5.31 -24.96
C PRO A 440 14.38 -6.13 -23.74
N HIS A 441 13.86 -5.43 -22.73
CA HIS A 441 13.31 -6.04 -21.53
C HIS A 441 11.83 -6.41 -21.68
N LEU A 442 11.03 -5.54 -22.29
CA LEU A 442 9.59 -5.77 -22.48
C LEU A 442 9.08 -5.09 -23.76
N ILE A 443 8.42 -5.84 -24.62
CA ILE A 443 7.71 -5.34 -25.80
C ILE A 443 6.28 -5.92 -25.74
N ASP A 444 5.34 -5.14 -25.21
CA ASP A 444 3.95 -5.56 -25.10
C ASP A 444 3.16 -5.18 -26.36
N LEU A 445 2.76 -6.20 -27.13
CA LEU A 445 1.93 -6.08 -28.32
C LEU A 445 0.59 -6.83 -28.12
N SER A 446 0.23 -7.15 -26.88
CA SER A 446 -0.98 -7.89 -26.57
C SER A 446 -2.26 -7.09 -26.89
N GLY A 447 -3.36 -7.78 -27.14
CA GLY A 447 -4.67 -7.13 -27.37
C GLY A 447 -4.77 -6.37 -28.70
N ASN A 448 -3.93 -6.67 -29.69
CA ASN A 448 -3.95 -6.03 -31.00
C ASN A 448 -4.67 -6.89 -32.06
N GLN A 449 -4.56 -6.50 -33.34
CA GLN A 449 -5.15 -7.18 -34.49
C GLN A 449 -4.10 -7.92 -35.33
N LEU A 450 -3.00 -8.35 -34.70
CA LEU A 450 -1.90 -9.04 -35.37
C LEU A 450 -2.33 -10.45 -35.78
N ARG A 451 -2.03 -10.81 -37.02
CA ARG A 451 -2.36 -12.15 -37.57
C ARG A 451 -1.13 -13.00 -37.81
N ASP A 452 -0.05 -12.42 -38.30
CA ASP A 452 1.14 -13.15 -38.73
C ASP A 452 2.38 -12.61 -38.04
N LEU A 453 3.33 -13.50 -37.71
CA LEU A 453 4.59 -13.11 -37.09
C LEU A 453 5.54 -12.45 -38.11
N PRO A 454 6.45 -11.56 -37.67
CA PRO A 454 7.52 -11.07 -38.52
C PRO A 454 8.47 -12.20 -38.93
N THR A 455 9.16 -12.03 -40.06
CA THR A 455 10.04 -13.07 -40.63
C THR A 455 11.29 -13.35 -39.79
N LEU A 456 11.69 -12.43 -38.92
CA LEU A 456 12.88 -12.54 -38.08
C LEU A 456 12.52 -12.17 -36.64
N ILE A 457 12.68 -13.13 -35.73
CA ILE A 457 12.57 -12.93 -34.28
C ILE A 457 13.82 -13.55 -33.67
N SER A 458 14.66 -12.75 -33.04
CA SER A 458 15.80 -13.26 -32.29
C SER A 458 15.32 -13.82 -30.93
N PRO A 459 16.05 -14.76 -30.30
CA PRO A 459 15.70 -15.21 -28.95
C PRO A 459 15.67 -14.08 -27.91
N ALA A 460 16.51 -13.05 -28.08
CA ALA A 460 16.52 -11.88 -27.20
C ALA A 460 15.23 -11.08 -27.33
N LEU A 461 14.80 -10.77 -28.56
CA LEU A 461 13.51 -10.12 -28.81
C LEU A 461 12.35 -11.00 -28.32
N GLY A 462 12.40 -12.31 -28.59
CA GLY A 462 11.38 -13.26 -28.18
C GLY A 462 11.10 -13.25 -26.68
N ARG A 463 12.15 -13.15 -25.84
CA ARG A 463 12.01 -13.10 -24.37
C ARG A 463 11.30 -11.85 -23.87
N ALA A 464 11.32 -10.78 -24.64
CA ALA A 464 10.68 -9.52 -24.28
C ALA A 464 9.23 -9.43 -24.78
N LEU A 465 8.83 -10.27 -25.74
CA LEU A 465 7.56 -10.09 -26.46
C LEU A 465 6.35 -10.63 -25.68
N ARG A 466 5.27 -9.83 -25.65
CA ARG A 466 3.92 -10.31 -25.35
C ARG A 466 3.02 -10.18 -26.58
N LEU A 467 2.40 -11.29 -26.98
CA LEU A 467 1.51 -11.36 -28.15
C LEU A 467 0.12 -11.91 -27.84
N GLU A 468 -0.18 -12.15 -26.56
CA GLU A 468 -1.51 -12.61 -26.14
C GLU A 468 -2.65 -11.72 -26.65
N ASN A 469 -3.85 -12.30 -26.74
CA ASN A 469 -5.05 -11.58 -27.15
C ASN A 469 -4.98 -10.95 -28.56
N ASN A 470 -4.17 -11.52 -29.45
CA ASN A 470 -4.17 -11.20 -30.88
C ASN A 470 -4.88 -12.30 -31.69
N PRO A 471 -5.55 -11.97 -32.81
CA PRO A 471 -6.17 -12.94 -33.72
C PRO A 471 -5.12 -13.65 -34.60
N LEU A 472 -4.12 -14.27 -33.98
CA LEU A 472 -3.01 -14.95 -34.65
C LEU A 472 -3.51 -16.09 -35.54
N SER A 473 -2.97 -16.18 -36.74
CA SER A 473 -3.27 -17.23 -37.70
C SER A 473 -2.79 -18.59 -37.19
N ALA A 474 -3.40 -19.67 -37.68
CA ALA A 474 -2.94 -21.03 -37.33
C ALA A 474 -1.46 -21.25 -37.68
N ALA A 475 -0.98 -20.62 -38.76
CA ALA A 475 0.43 -20.64 -39.14
C ALA A 475 1.32 -19.90 -38.14
N ALA A 476 0.88 -18.73 -37.65
CA ALA A 476 1.58 -17.98 -36.62
C ALA A 476 1.66 -18.77 -35.31
N LEU A 477 0.54 -19.34 -34.84
CA LEU A 477 0.53 -20.18 -33.63
C LEU A 477 1.46 -21.39 -33.77
N GLN A 478 1.46 -22.05 -34.93
CA GLN A 478 2.39 -23.14 -35.21
C GLN A 478 3.86 -22.67 -35.18
N ALA A 479 4.14 -21.48 -35.72
CA ALA A 479 5.48 -20.89 -35.69
C ALA A 479 5.92 -20.53 -34.25
N ILE A 480 5.02 -20.08 -33.38
CA ILE A 480 5.30 -19.84 -31.95
C ILE A 480 5.71 -21.16 -31.28
N GLU A 481 4.94 -22.23 -31.47
CA GLU A 481 5.26 -23.53 -30.88
C GLU A 481 6.59 -24.09 -31.44
N GLN A 482 6.88 -23.89 -32.72
CA GLN A 482 8.17 -24.23 -33.32
C GLN A 482 9.31 -23.40 -32.71
N PHE A 483 9.11 -22.10 -32.53
CA PHE A 483 10.10 -21.20 -31.92
C PHE A 483 10.42 -21.64 -30.49
N TYR A 484 9.41 -21.96 -29.69
CA TYR A 484 9.59 -22.52 -28.35
C TYR A 484 10.35 -23.87 -28.39
N SER A 485 10.03 -24.73 -29.36
CA SER A 485 10.69 -26.03 -29.53
C SER A 485 12.19 -25.94 -29.86
N ILE A 486 12.64 -24.81 -30.40
CA ILE A 486 14.04 -24.57 -30.77
C ILE A 486 14.75 -23.75 -29.69
N HIS A 487 14.12 -22.68 -29.21
CA HIS A 487 14.76 -21.64 -28.41
C HIS A 487 14.36 -21.66 -26.93
N ARG A 488 13.30 -22.38 -26.55
CA ARG A 488 12.74 -22.38 -25.18
C ARG A 488 12.29 -21.00 -24.70
N VAL A 489 11.83 -20.20 -25.65
CA VAL A 489 11.31 -18.85 -25.45
C VAL A 489 9.90 -18.85 -26.01
N ASP A 490 8.94 -18.44 -25.19
CA ASP A 490 7.57 -18.22 -25.64
C ASP A 490 7.47 -16.82 -26.25
N LEU A 491 6.66 -16.66 -27.28
CA LEU A 491 6.43 -15.36 -27.92
C LEU A 491 5.11 -14.72 -27.47
N LEU A 492 4.23 -15.49 -26.82
CA LEU A 492 2.98 -14.96 -26.28
C LEU A 492 3.20 -14.18 -24.97
N ILE A 493 4.19 -14.60 -24.18
CA ILE A 493 4.45 -14.12 -22.82
C ILE A 493 5.93 -13.78 -22.71
N ALA A 494 6.24 -12.67 -22.04
CA ALA A 494 7.61 -12.22 -21.82
C ALA A 494 8.22 -12.90 -20.59
N GLU A 495 9.55 -13.00 -20.54
CA GLU A 495 10.27 -13.61 -19.40
C GLU A 495 10.05 -12.82 -18.10
N ILE A 496 9.88 -11.50 -18.19
CA ILE A 496 9.57 -10.63 -17.05
C ILE A 496 8.23 -10.99 -16.38
N ASP A 497 7.32 -11.67 -17.06
CA ASP A 497 6.06 -12.16 -16.46
C ASP A 497 6.26 -13.24 -15.39
N TYR A 498 7.48 -13.80 -15.31
CA TYR A 498 7.86 -14.77 -14.28
C TYR A 498 8.76 -14.17 -13.19
N SER A 499 9.01 -12.86 -13.21
CA SER A 499 9.89 -12.17 -12.23
C SER A 499 9.49 -12.43 -10.80
N GLU A 500 8.18 -12.38 -10.51
CA GLU A 500 7.57 -12.74 -9.22
C GLU A 500 8.10 -14.08 -8.67
N LEU A 501 8.30 -15.08 -9.52
CA LEU A 501 8.80 -16.39 -9.14
C LEU A 501 10.33 -16.50 -9.20
N LEU A 502 10.96 -15.84 -10.17
CA LEU A 502 12.35 -16.08 -10.57
C LEU A 502 13.36 -15.12 -9.92
N ASP A 503 12.97 -13.89 -9.56
CA ASP A 503 13.89 -12.87 -9.03
C ASP A 503 14.50 -13.30 -7.69
N ASP A 504 13.68 -13.91 -6.81
CA ASP A 504 14.10 -14.45 -5.52
C ASP A 504 14.54 -15.93 -5.60
N ALA A 505 14.60 -16.53 -6.79
CA ALA A 505 14.87 -17.95 -6.93
C ALA A 505 16.33 -18.28 -6.60
N SER A 506 16.52 -19.28 -5.73
CA SER A 506 17.83 -19.86 -5.47
C SER A 506 18.44 -20.50 -6.72
N VAL A 507 19.77 -20.68 -6.71
CA VAL A 507 20.50 -21.35 -7.82
C VAL A 507 19.92 -22.73 -8.15
N GLN A 508 19.43 -23.47 -7.15
CA GLN A 508 18.80 -24.78 -7.36
C GLN A 508 17.44 -24.65 -8.05
N GLN A 509 16.64 -23.66 -7.66
CA GLN A 509 15.34 -23.36 -8.26
C GLN A 509 15.48 -22.88 -9.71
N GLN A 510 16.44 -21.99 -9.98
CA GLN A 510 16.75 -21.57 -11.35
C GLN A 510 17.19 -22.76 -12.22
N ALA A 511 18.03 -23.66 -11.70
CA ALA A 511 18.42 -24.87 -12.43
C ALA A 511 17.25 -25.84 -12.65
N CYS A 512 16.33 -25.96 -11.68
CA CYS A 512 15.09 -26.72 -11.79
C CYS A 512 14.20 -26.15 -12.91
N TRP A 513 13.98 -24.83 -12.89
CA TRP A 513 13.22 -24.12 -13.93
C TRP A 513 13.78 -24.36 -15.33
N GLN A 514 15.10 -24.19 -15.50
CA GLN A 514 15.75 -24.42 -16.79
C GLN A 514 15.59 -25.86 -17.29
N ARG A 515 15.70 -26.88 -16.41
CA ARG A 515 15.46 -28.28 -16.78
C ARG A 515 14.00 -28.53 -17.17
N LEU A 516 13.06 -27.97 -16.41
CA LEU A 516 11.63 -28.08 -16.71
C LEU A 516 11.28 -27.40 -18.03
N GLN A 517 11.83 -26.23 -18.33
CA GLN A 517 11.68 -25.59 -19.63
C GLN A 517 12.14 -26.51 -20.77
N GLN A 518 13.16 -27.37 -20.56
CA GLN A 518 13.60 -28.28 -21.62
C GLN A 518 12.57 -29.36 -22.00
N VAL A 519 11.68 -29.72 -21.07
CA VAL A 519 10.79 -30.89 -21.18
C VAL A 519 9.31 -30.55 -21.19
N LEU A 520 8.92 -29.40 -20.65
CA LEU A 520 7.53 -28.97 -20.55
C LEU A 520 7.10 -28.16 -21.79
N PRO A 521 5.81 -28.23 -22.18
CA PRO A 521 5.27 -27.40 -23.25
C PRO A 521 5.11 -25.94 -22.79
N ALA A 522 5.13 -25.00 -23.74
CA ALA A 522 4.91 -23.57 -23.46
C ALA A 522 3.60 -23.32 -22.70
N ALA A 523 2.52 -24.00 -23.11
CA ALA A 523 1.19 -23.88 -22.49
C ALA A 523 1.20 -24.06 -20.96
N PHE A 524 2.03 -24.96 -20.43
CA PHE A 524 2.16 -25.15 -18.98
C PHE A 524 2.63 -23.88 -18.27
N PHE A 525 3.62 -23.18 -18.84
CA PHE A 525 4.15 -21.95 -18.26
C PHE A 525 3.17 -20.78 -18.43
N ARG A 526 2.36 -20.79 -19.49
CA ARG A 526 1.27 -19.81 -19.68
C ARG A 526 0.23 -19.95 -18.56
N ASP A 527 -0.23 -21.18 -18.30
CA ASP A 527 -1.21 -21.47 -17.25
C ASP A 527 -0.65 -21.19 -15.84
N LEU A 528 0.64 -21.46 -15.63
CA LEU A 528 1.33 -21.18 -14.37
C LEU A 528 1.28 -19.69 -14.01
N ARG A 529 1.49 -18.81 -14.99
CA ARG A 529 1.50 -17.36 -14.78
C ARG A 529 0.17 -16.84 -14.22
N VAL A 530 -0.96 -17.36 -14.71
CA VAL A 530 -2.32 -16.92 -14.29
C VAL A 530 -2.53 -17.05 -12.78
N MET A 531 -1.78 -17.95 -12.12
CA MET A 531 -1.82 -18.08 -10.65
C MET A 531 -1.38 -16.82 -9.92
N PHE A 532 -0.44 -16.04 -10.47
CA PHE A 532 0.08 -14.84 -9.82
C PHE A 532 -0.98 -13.74 -9.71
N ASP A 533 -2.00 -13.77 -10.58
CA ASP A 533 -3.13 -12.84 -10.56
C ASP A 533 -4.30 -13.33 -9.68
N SER A 534 -4.21 -14.53 -9.11
CA SER A 534 -5.27 -15.12 -8.30
C SER A 534 -5.38 -14.45 -6.92
N PRO A 535 -6.59 -14.32 -6.35
CA PRO A 535 -6.77 -13.78 -5.00
C PRO A 535 -5.97 -14.50 -3.91
N PRO A 536 -5.86 -15.86 -3.91
CA PRO A 536 -5.03 -16.55 -2.94
C PRO A 536 -3.54 -16.21 -3.01
N TYR A 537 -2.99 -15.92 -4.20
CA TYR A 537 -1.59 -15.49 -4.34
C TYR A 537 -1.39 -14.09 -3.75
N ALA A 538 -2.26 -13.13 -4.10
CA ALA A 538 -2.19 -11.75 -3.60
C ALA A 538 -2.16 -11.68 -2.06
N VAL A 539 -2.88 -12.58 -1.39
CA VAL A 539 -2.95 -12.67 0.07
C VAL A 539 -1.67 -13.22 0.71
N ALA A 540 -1.05 -14.22 0.10
CA ALA A 540 0.08 -14.94 0.70
C ALA A 540 1.15 -15.32 -0.35
N PRO A 541 1.78 -14.33 -1.03
CA PRO A 541 2.59 -14.60 -2.22
C PRO A 541 3.80 -15.49 -1.90
N VAL A 542 4.47 -15.26 -0.77
CA VAL A 542 5.63 -16.06 -0.34
C VAL A 542 5.25 -17.54 -0.12
N THR A 543 4.12 -17.80 0.53
CA THR A 543 3.58 -19.15 0.77
C THR A 543 3.31 -19.86 -0.55
N TYR A 544 2.67 -19.17 -1.51
CA TYR A 544 2.31 -19.75 -2.80
C TYR A 544 3.55 -20.01 -3.68
N ARG A 545 4.54 -19.11 -3.68
CA ARG A 545 5.83 -19.35 -4.35
C ARG A 545 6.55 -20.56 -3.78
N ARG A 546 6.59 -20.72 -2.45
CA ARG A 546 7.19 -21.89 -1.81
C ARG A 546 6.48 -23.19 -2.23
N ARG A 547 5.15 -23.19 -2.21
CA ARG A 547 4.33 -24.34 -2.66
C ARG A 547 4.56 -24.67 -4.13
N LEU A 548 4.60 -23.66 -4.99
CA LEU A 548 4.88 -23.83 -6.41
C LEU A 548 6.27 -24.42 -6.65
N TRP A 549 7.31 -23.90 -5.99
CA TRP A 549 8.65 -24.47 -6.11
C TRP A 549 8.74 -25.92 -5.62
N ARG A 550 7.96 -26.29 -4.59
CA ARG A 550 7.84 -27.68 -4.14
C ARG A 550 7.25 -28.56 -5.25
N LEU A 551 6.14 -28.13 -5.86
CA LEU A 551 5.52 -28.84 -6.99
C LEU A 551 6.47 -28.99 -8.18
N LEU A 552 7.13 -27.90 -8.61
CA LEU A 552 8.10 -27.91 -9.70
C LEU A 552 9.26 -28.87 -9.41
N SER A 553 9.75 -28.91 -8.16
CA SER A 553 10.82 -29.83 -7.76
C SER A 553 10.41 -31.30 -7.88
N TRP A 554 9.16 -31.63 -7.59
CA TRP A 554 8.62 -32.99 -7.77
C TRP A 554 8.46 -33.35 -9.24
N MET A 555 8.00 -32.40 -10.07
CA MET A 555 7.91 -32.61 -11.53
C MET A 555 9.26 -32.80 -12.20
N ASP A 556 10.30 -32.14 -11.69
CA ASP A 556 11.67 -32.31 -12.19
C ASP A 556 12.22 -33.69 -11.80
N ALA A 557 11.92 -34.16 -10.57
CA ALA A 557 12.38 -35.43 -10.05
C ALA A 557 11.62 -36.67 -10.59
N ASP A 558 10.33 -36.56 -10.87
CA ASP A 558 9.46 -37.68 -11.27
C ASP A 558 8.79 -37.45 -12.63
N PRO A 559 9.28 -38.10 -13.71
CA PRO A 559 8.67 -38.02 -15.04
C PRO A 559 7.22 -38.51 -15.12
N ALA A 560 6.80 -39.47 -14.29
CA ALA A 560 5.45 -40.01 -14.33
C ALA A 560 4.45 -39.02 -13.73
N LEU A 561 4.79 -38.43 -12.57
CA LEU A 561 4.03 -37.34 -11.97
C LEU A 561 3.95 -36.13 -12.91
N ARG A 562 5.08 -35.77 -13.53
CA ARG A 562 5.12 -34.69 -14.52
C ARG A 562 4.13 -34.94 -15.66
N GLN A 563 4.08 -36.14 -16.22
CA GLN A 563 3.14 -36.46 -17.31
C GLN A 563 1.69 -36.38 -16.83
N GLN A 564 1.38 -36.88 -15.63
CA GLN A 564 0.03 -36.78 -15.06
C GLN A 564 -0.44 -35.33 -14.87
N ILE A 565 0.47 -34.43 -14.48
CA ILE A 565 0.18 -33.01 -14.34
C ILE A 565 -0.03 -32.36 -15.72
N ILE A 566 0.80 -32.68 -16.71
CA ILE A 566 0.65 -32.16 -18.09
C ILE A 566 -0.69 -32.57 -18.69
N ASP A 567 -1.10 -33.83 -18.55
CA ASP A 567 -2.33 -34.36 -19.15
C ASP A 567 -3.61 -33.73 -18.57
N ARG A 568 -3.50 -33.03 -17.42
CA ARG A 568 -4.61 -32.40 -16.70
C ARG A 568 -4.63 -30.87 -16.81
N ALA A 569 -3.70 -30.26 -17.55
CA ALA A 569 -3.58 -28.82 -17.68
C ALA A 569 -4.90 -28.22 -18.21
N GLY A 570 -5.56 -27.44 -17.35
CA GLY A 570 -6.96 -27.00 -17.45
C GLY A 570 -7.61 -26.71 -16.08
N ALA A 571 -7.01 -27.17 -14.99
CA ALA A 571 -7.38 -26.85 -13.60
C ALA A 571 -6.23 -26.15 -12.87
N THR A 572 -6.52 -25.39 -11.79
CA THR A 572 -5.51 -24.58 -11.08
C THR A 572 -4.35 -25.47 -10.62
N LEU A 573 -3.11 -25.12 -10.98
CA LEU A 573 -1.90 -25.92 -10.73
C LEU A 573 -1.72 -26.38 -9.26
N LEU A 574 -2.29 -25.64 -8.31
CA LEU A 574 -2.24 -25.98 -6.88
C LEU A 574 -3.29 -27.01 -6.45
N GLU A 575 -4.37 -27.22 -7.22
CA GLU A 575 -5.26 -28.38 -7.02
C GLU A 575 -4.52 -29.69 -7.29
N LEU A 576 -3.51 -29.65 -8.16
CA LEU A 576 -2.66 -30.81 -8.47
C LEU A 576 -1.59 -31.07 -7.39
N GLU A 577 -1.39 -30.15 -6.44
CA GLU A 577 -0.43 -30.32 -5.35
C GLU A 577 -0.78 -31.51 -4.45
N GLN A 578 -2.06 -31.72 -4.16
CA GLN A 578 -2.52 -32.88 -3.38
C GLN A 578 -2.17 -34.20 -4.09
N GLN A 579 -2.35 -34.24 -5.42
CA GLN A 579 -2.06 -35.43 -6.21
C GLN A 579 -0.56 -35.70 -6.25
N ALA A 580 0.26 -34.65 -6.33
CA ALA A 580 1.70 -34.74 -6.23
C ALA A 580 2.14 -35.26 -4.84
N GLU A 581 1.50 -34.83 -3.75
CA GLU A 581 1.77 -35.36 -2.41
C GLU A 581 1.44 -36.85 -2.28
N VAL A 582 0.30 -37.28 -2.84
CA VAL A 582 -0.09 -38.70 -2.88
C VAL A 582 0.90 -39.51 -3.71
N ALA A 583 1.25 -39.04 -4.91
CA ALA A 583 2.22 -39.71 -5.78
C ALA A 583 3.60 -39.84 -5.10
N HIS A 584 4.06 -38.77 -4.46
CA HIS A 584 5.30 -38.77 -3.70
C HIS A 584 5.26 -39.75 -2.53
N ALA A 585 4.16 -39.81 -1.78
CA ALA A 585 3.98 -40.79 -0.71
C ALA A 585 4.01 -42.23 -1.24
N LEU A 586 3.37 -42.50 -2.39
CA LEU A 586 3.35 -43.82 -3.03
C LEU A 586 4.71 -44.23 -3.60
N ALA A 587 5.55 -43.27 -4.01
CA ALA A 587 6.90 -43.52 -4.51
C ALA A 587 7.88 -44.02 -3.42
N CYS A 588 7.54 -43.88 -2.13
CA CYS A 588 8.33 -44.41 -1.02
C CYS A 588 8.58 -45.93 -1.20
N PRO A 589 9.85 -46.40 -1.26
CA PRO A 589 10.16 -47.80 -1.52
C PRO A 589 9.85 -48.71 -0.33
N GLU A 590 10.07 -48.20 0.88
CA GLU A 590 9.75 -48.91 2.12
C GLU A 590 8.25 -48.86 2.38
N LEU A 591 7.62 -50.03 2.46
CA LEU A 591 6.17 -50.16 2.57
C LEU A 591 5.61 -49.49 3.84
N ALA A 592 6.32 -49.59 4.97
CA ALA A 592 5.93 -48.93 6.22
C ALA A 592 6.07 -47.40 6.19
N ALA A 593 7.09 -46.89 5.50
CA ALA A 593 7.23 -45.45 5.27
C ALA A 593 6.13 -44.94 4.33
N ARG A 594 5.80 -45.69 3.26
CA ARG A 594 4.72 -45.39 2.32
C ARG A 594 3.36 -45.29 3.02
N SER A 595 2.99 -46.29 3.82
CA SER A 595 1.73 -46.29 4.56
C SER A 595 1.61 -45.09 5.50
N ARG A 596 2.68 -44.78 6.24
CA ARG A 596 2.69 -43.61 7.14
C ARG A 596 2.61 -42.29 6.38
N ALA A 597 3.35 -42.15 5.28
CA ALA A 597 3.32 -40.96 4.45
C ALA A 597 1.94 -40.72 3.85
N LEU A 598 1.30 -41.75 3.29
CA LEU A 598 -0.02 -41.64 2.69
C LEU A 598 -1.11 -41.33 3.72
N LEU A 599 -1.04 -41.95 4.91
CA LEU A 599 -1.94 -41.63 6.01
C LEU A 599 -1.74 -40.19 6.49
N ALA A 600 -0.49 -39.70 6.58
CA ALA A 600 -0.19 -38.33 6.96
C ALA A 600 -0.77 -37.31 5.95
N VAL A 601 -0.59 -37.56 4.63
CA VAL A 601 -1.21 -36.74 3.57
C VAL A 601 -2.73 -36.71 3.72
N THR A 602 -3.34 -37.88 3.97
CA THR A 602 -4.79 -38.00 4.18
C THR A 602 -5.25 -37.18 5.38
N VAL A 603 -4.61 -37.33 6.54
CA VAL A 603 -4.92 -36.59 7.77
C VAL A 603 -4.78 -35.09 7.57
N ASN A 604 -3.71 -34.64 6.91
CA ASN A 604 -3.47 -33.22 6.67
C ASN A 604 -4.55 -32.61 5.78
N HIS A 605 -5.01 -33.31 4.75
CA HIS A 605 -6.10 -32.82 3.92
C HIS A 605 -7.44 -32.74 4.70
N VAL A 606 -7.73 -33.72 5.57
CA VAL A 606 -8.92 -33.67 6.46
C VAL A 606 -8.85 -32.42 7.35
N ARG A 607 -7.69 -32.15 7.94
CA ARG A 607 -7.44 -30.97 8.77
C ARG A 607 -7.65 -29.67 7.99
N MET A 608 -7.06 -29.54 6.80
CA MET A 608 -7.24 -28.36 5.94
C MET A 608 -8.70 -28.12 5.57
N ARG A 609 -9.43 -29.19 5.25
CA ARG A 609 -10.86 -29.14 4.92
C ARG A 609 -11.71 -28.72 6.12
N LYS A 610 -11.38 -29.21 7.34
CA LYS A 610 -12.03 -28.79 8.58
C LYS A 610 -11.88 -27.28 8.81
N ILE A 611 -10.67 -26.75 8.60
CA ILE A 611 -10.37 -25.32 8.70
C ILE A 611 -11.19 -24.54 7.65
N ALA A 612 -11.21 -25.03 6.40
CA ALA A 612 -11.95 -24.39 5.32
C ALA A 612 -13.45 -24.30 5.64
N PHE A 613 -14.06 -25.36 6.17
CA PHE A 613 -15.45 -25.35 6.62
C PHE A 613 -15.70 -24.40 7.78
N GLY A 614 -14.76 -24.35 8.74
CA GLY A 614 -14.81 -23.38 9.83
C GLY A 614 -14.85 -21.94 9.29
N VAL A 615 -14.02 -21.63 8.31
CA VAL A 615 -13.98 -20.30 7.65
C VAL A 615 -15.27 -20.01 6.90
N ILE A 616 -15.75 -20.94 6.07
CA ILE A 616 -17.02 -20.79 5.32
C ILE A 616 -18.20 -20.53 6.27
N SER A 617 -18.21 -21.15 7.45
CA SER A 617 -19.29 -20.99 8.42
C SER A 617 -19.40 -19.58 9.01
N LEU A 618 -18.35 -18.75 8.89
CA LEU A 618 -18.36 -17.37 9.39
C LEU A 618 -19.20 -16.43 8.51
N SER A 619 -19.31 -16.71 7.21
CA SER A 619 -20.20 -16.00 6.30
C SER A 619 -20.34 -16.76 4.97
N PHE A 620 -21.57 -17.00 4.55
CA PHE A 620 -21.87 -17.64 3.26
C PHE A 620 -21.77 -16.68 2.06
N THR A 621 -21.54 -15.38 2.28
CA THR A 621 -21.52 -14.34 1.24
C THR A 621 -20.20 -13.55 1.23
N MET A 622 -19.07 -14.25 1.31
CA MET A 622 -17.74 -13.63 1.16
C MET A 622 -17.37 -13.50 -0.32
N SER A 623 -16.69 -12.42 -0.69
CA SER A 623 -15.96 -12.38 -1.95
C SER A 623 -14.81 -13.40 -1.93
N GLU A 624 -14.31 -13.75 -3.11
CA GLU A 624 -13.17 -14.67 -3.25
C GLU A 624 -11.93 -14.16 -2.50
N ASP A 625 -11.63 -12.85 -2.62
CA ASP A 625 -10.51 -12.20 -1.94
C ASP A 625 -10.64 -12.27 -0.42
N SER A 626 -11.82 -11.94 0.12
CA SER A 626 -12.04 -12.00 1.56
C SER A 626 -11.98 -13.43 2.08
N TYR A 627 -12.49 -14.41 1.32
CA TYR A 627 -12.38 -15.82 1.68
C TYR A 627 -10.93 -16.28 1.69
N ALA A 628 -10.18 -16.00 0.62
CA ALA A 628 -8.76 -16.35 0.52
C ALA A 628 -7.95 -15.75 1.67
N THR A 629 -8.20 -14.47 1.99
CA THR A 629 -7.58 -13.76 3.10
C THR A 629 -7.85 -14.44 4.44
N LEU A 630 -9.12 -14.67 4.74
CA LEU A 630 -9.52 -15.26 6.01
C LEU A 630 -9.04 -16.71 6.14
N TYR A 631 -9.01 -17.45 5.04
CA TYR A 631 -8.51 -18.81 4.98
C TYR A 631 -7.00 -18.87 5.24
N GLN A 632 -6.18 -18.08 4.57
CA GLN A 632 -4.73 -18.04 4.82
C GLN A 632 -4.39 -17.55 6.22
N TRP A 633 -5.14 -16.57 6.74
CA TRP A 633 -5.01 -16.12 8.12
C TRP A 633 -5.32 -17.25 9.11
N ALA A 634 -6.42 -17.97 8.92
CA ALA A 634 -6.81 -19.08 9.79
C ALA A 634 -5.80 -20.23 9.71
N LEU A 635 -5.35 -20.59 8.50
CA LEU A 635 -4.31 -21.59 8.28
C LEU A 635 -3.04 -21.24 9.05
N LYS A 636 -2.53 -20.01 8.92
CA LYS A 636 -1.33 -19.57 9.63
C LYS A 636 -1.48 -19.71 11.15
N ARG A 637 -2.63 -19.26 11.69
CA ARG A 637 -2.90 -19.28 13.13
C ARG A 637 -3.10 -20.69 13.70
N ILE A 638 -3.68 -21.60 12.92
CA ILE A 638 -3.98 -22.96 13.37
C ILE A 638 -2.77 -23.88 13.16
N ALA A 639 -2.04 -23.73 12.05
CA ALA A 639 -0.85 -24.52 11.75
C ALA A 639 0.34 -24.20 12.67
N SER A 640 0.34 -23.05 13.35
CA SER A 640 1.37 -22.73 14.35
C SER A 640 1.28 -23.59 15.62
N THR A 641 0.26 -24.44 15.75
CA THR A 641 0.05 -25.29 16.92
C THR A 641 0.93 -26.56 16.84
N PRO A 642 1.73 -26.86 17.88
CA PRO A 642 2.54 -28.09 17.90
C PRO A 642 1.68 -29.35 17.67
N GLY A 643 2.13 -30.23 16.78
CA GLY A 643 1.42 -31.46 16.39
C GLY A 643 0.52 -31.32 15.15
N ILE A 644 0.39 -30.11 14.61
CA ILE A 644 -0.22 -29.84 13.31
C ILE A 644 0.89 -29.49 12.33
N ASP A 645 1.12 -30.37 11.35
CA ASP A 645 2.12 -30.18 10.29
C ASP A 645 1.40 -30.02 8.95
N LEU A 646 1.08 -28.77 8.60
CA LEU A 646 0.39 -28.43 7.35
C LEU A 646 1.37 -27.72 6.43
N ALA A 647 2.00 -28.47 5.53
CA ALA A 647 3.01 -27.95 4.61
C ALA A 647 2.49 -26.83 3.69
N GLN A 648 1.18 -26.80 3.43
CA GLN A 648 0.51 -25.77 2.63
C GLN A 648 0.23 -24.48 3.41
N ALA A 649 0.29 -24.50 4.75
CA ALA A 649 0.00 -23.32 5.55
C ALA A 649 1.17 -22.32 5.52
N PRO A 650 0.89 -21.01 5.68
CA PRO A 650 1.95 -20.02 5.88
C PRO A 650 2.76 -20.32 7.14
N THR A 651 4.08 -20.23 7.05
CA THR A 651 4.98 -20.35 8.20
C THR A 651 4.89 -19.12 9.11
N ALA A 652 5.53 -19.17 10.28
CA ALA A 652 5.53 -18.05 11.22
C ALA A 652 6.06 -16.75 10.58
N ASP A 653 7.09 -16.86 9.76
CA ASP A 653 7.81 -15.74 9.12
C ASP A 653 7.18 -15.30 7.79
N GLU A 654 6.28 -16.09 7.20
CA GLU A 654 5.61 -15.75 5.94
C GLU A 654 4.46 -14.74 6.17
N PRO A 655 4.48 -13.56 5.54
CA PRO A 655 3.41 -12.58 5.71
C PRO A 655 2.10 -13.06 5.09
N VAL A 656 0.98 -12.66 5.71
CA VAL A 656 -0.37 -12.79 5.15
C VAL A 656 -0.95 -11.38 5.10
N ILE A 657 -1.23 -10.91 3.90
CA ILE A 657 -1.81 -9.59 3.63
C ILE A 657 -3.29 -9.67 3.98
N ILE A 658 -3.75 -8.81 4.90
CA ILE A 658 -5.12 -8.85 5.44
C ILE A 658 -5.98 -7.68 4.99
N ASP A 659 -5.47 -6.84 4.08
CA ASP A 659 -6.09 -5.57 3.68
C ASP A 659 -7.50 -5.78 3.08
N ALA A 660 -7.71 -6.88 2.36
CA ALA A 660 -9.01 -7.26 1.80
C ALA A 660 -10.09 -7.61 2.85
N LEU A 661 -9.76 -7.64 4.14
CA LEU A 661 -10.72 -7.81 5.25
C LEU A 661 -11.00 -6.53 6.02
N VAL A 662 -10.19 -5.48 5.86
CA VAL A 662 -10.19 -4.28 6.73
C VAL A 662 -11.54 -3.55 6.71
N ASP A 663 -12.27 -3.62 5.58
CA ASP A 663 -13.56 -2.94 5.41
C ASP A 663 -14.77 -3.89 5.39
N VAL A 664 -14.57 -5.21 5.47
CA VAL A 664 -15.62 -6.22 5.20
C VAL A 664 -16.08 -6.94 6.47
N LEU A 665 -15.14 -7.47 7.28
CA LEU A 665 -15.46 -8.24 8.49
C LEU A 665 -14.34 -8.14 9.53
N PRO A 666 -14.66 -8.05 10.83
CA PRO A 666 -13.65 -8.18 11.88
C PRO A 666 -13.03 -9.58 11.83
N LEU A 667 -11.73 -9.67 12.12
CA LEU A 667 -11.05 -10.96 12.24
C LEU A 667 -11.71 -11.83 13.34
N PRO A 668 -11.76 -13.16 13.18
CA PRO A 668 -12.31 -14.06 14.17
C PRO A 668 -11.66 -13.90 15.54
N SER A 669 -12.45 -14.09 16.60
CA SER A 669 -11.96 -14.02 17.97
C SER A 669 -10.97 -15.16 18.28
N GLU A 670 -10.09 -14.94 19.25
CA GLU A 670 -9.19 -15.99 19.75
C GLU A 670 -9.96 -17.23 20.26
N THR A 671 -11.19 -17.05 20.75
CA THR A 671 -12.06 -18.18 21.13
C THR A 671 -12.44 -19.06 19.94
N TRP A 672 -12.71 -18.47 18.78
CA TRP A 672 -12.98 -19.21 17.56
C TRP A 672 -11.72 -19.94 17.07
N VAL A 673 -10.56 -19.27 17.12
CA VAL A 673 -9.27 -19.88 16.74
C VAL A 673 -8.97 -21.10 17.60
N GLU A 674 -9.17 -21.00 18.92
CA GLU A 674 -8.91 -22.11 19.84
C GLU A 674 -9.89 -23.28 19.65
N GLN A 675 -11.15 -22.98 19.32
CA GLN A 675 -12.13 -24.00 18.94
C GLN A 675 -11.68 -24.74 17.68
N GLN A 676 -11.23 -24.02 16.65
CA GLN A 676 -10.73 -24.65 15.42
C GLN A 676 -9.47 -25.49 15.67
N ARG A 677 -8.51 -24.98 16.45
CA ARG A 677 -7.32 -25.75 16.85
C ARG A 677 -7.68 -27.05 17.55
N SER A 678 -8.60 -26.99 18.51
CA SER A 678 -9.09 -28.16 19.24
C SER A 678 -9.73 -29.19 18.30
N GLN A 679 -10.54 -28.73 17.35
CA GLN A 679 -11.18 -29.61 16.36
C GLN A 679 -10.15 -30.25 15.42
N VAL A 680 -9.14 -29.51 14.98
CA VAL A 680 -8.08 -30.00 14.09
C VAL A 680 -7.15 -30.98 14.82
N LEU A 681 -6.79 -30.70 16.08
CA LEU A 681 -5.98 -31.61 16.91
C LEU A 681 -6.71 -32.92 17.23
N ALA A 682 -8.04 -32.89 17.36
CA ALA A 682 -8.83 -34.10 17.58
C ALA A 682 -8.80 -35.08 16.37
N ILE A 683 -8.31 -34.62 15.21
CA ILE A 683 -8.09 -35.46 14.02
C ILE A 683 -6.77 -36.20 14.19
N ASP A 684 -6.81 -37.22 15.05
CA ASP A 684 -5.77 -38.21 15.27
C ASP A 684 -6.35 -39.61 14.99
N PRO A 685 -5.87 -40.33 13.95
CA PRO A 685 -6.35 -41.68 13.60
C PRO A 685 -6.10 -42.74 14.69
N SER A 686 -5.28 -42.44 15.70
CA SER A 686 -5.09 -43.32 16.87
C SER A 686 -6.26 -43.26 17.86
N THR A 687 -7.15 -42.27 17.72
CA THR A 687 -8.34 -42.05 18.54
C THR A 687 -9.62 -42.40 17.78
N ALA A 688 -10.67 -42.79 18.51
CA ALA A 688 -11.93 -43.18 17.88
C ALA A 688 -12.57 -42.06 17.05
N GLN A 689 -12.53 -40.81 17.55
CA GLN A 689 -13.12 -39.64 16.91
C GLN A 689 -12.33 -39.19 15.67
N GLY A 690 -11.00 -39.11 15.76
CA GLY A 690 -10.18 -38.71 14.61
C GLY A 690 -10.21 -39.73 13.48
N LEU A 691 -10.32 -41.02 13.83
CA LEU A 691 -10.47 -42.09 12.86
C LEU A 691 -11.80 -42.03 12.09
N ASP A 692 -12.89 -41.63 12.75
CA ASP A 692 -14.19 -41.41 12.08
C ASP A 692 -14.10 -40.27 11.05
N GLU A 693 -13.37 -39.20 11.36
CA GLU A 693 -13.17 -38.08 10.42
C GLU A 693 -12.32 -38.47 9.20
N VAL A 694 -11.30 -39.30 9.39
CA VAL A 694 -10.41 -39.78 8.30
C VAL A 694 -11.12 -40.76 7.38
N LEU A 695 -11.96 -41.65 7.94
CA LEU A 695 -12.69 -42.68 7.21
C LEU A 695 -14.10 -42.24 6.80
N ALA A 696 -14.42 -40.95 6.95
CA ALA A 696 -15.71 -40.40 6.58
C ALA A 696 -16.07 -40.69 5.12
N GLN A 697 -17.36 -40.86 4.86
CA GLN A 697 -17.91 -41.02 3.51
C GLN A 697 -18.50 -39.70 3.02
N ASN A 698 -18.53 -39.51 1.70
CA ASN A 698 -19.23 -38.41 1.06
C ASN A 698 -20.74 -38.73 0.94
N HIS A 699 -21.50 -37.86 0.24
CA HIS A 699 -22.94 -38.04 0.04
C HIS A 699 -23.31 -39.26 -0.83
N GLU A 700 -22.34 -39.84 -1.54
CA GLU A 700 -22.49 -40.98 -2.45
C GLU A 700 -21.99 -42.30 -1.82
N GLU A 701 -21.80 -42.33 -0.49
CA GLU A 701 -21.23 -43.46 0.27
C GLU A 701 -19.79 -43.83 -0.14
N GLU A 702 -19.13 -43.01 -0.96
CA GLU A 702 -17.73 -43.19 -1.32
C GLU A 702 -16.81 -42.62 -0.23
N PRO A 703 -15.61 -43.21 -0.02
CA PRO A 703 -14.63 -42.65 0.89
C PRO A 703 -14.28 -41.21 0.48
N VAL A 704 -14.20 -40.30 1.45
CA VAL A 704 -13.75 -38.93 1.19
C VAL A 704 -12.32 -38.89 0.62
N TYR A 705 -11.49 -39.88 0.96
CA TYR A 705 -10.13 -40.05 0.47
C TYR A 705 -9.96 -41.41 -0.22
N PRO A 706 -10.24 -41.49 -1.53
CA PRO A 706 -10.24 -42.76 -2.24
C PRO A 706 -8.84 -43.38 -2.35
N ASP A 707 -7.78 -42.58 -2.37
CA ASP A 707 -6.40 -43.10 -2.49
C ASP A 707 -5.97 -43.88 -1.24
N TRP A 708 -6.42 -43.46 -0.05
CA TRP A 708 -6.16 -44.20 1.20
C TRP A 708 -6.93 -45.53 1.23
N ASP A 709 -8.22 -45.53 0.88
CA ASP A 709 -9.02 -46.76 0.81
C ASP A 709 -8.45 -47.74 -0.23
N ARG A 710 -8.04 -47.22 -1.39
CA ARG A 710 -7.40 -48.02 -2.45
C ARG A 710 -6.12 -48.67 -1.94
N HIS A 711 -5.23 -47.90 -1.32
CA HIS A 711 -3.98 -48.42 -0.75
C HIS A 711 -4.22 -49.51 0.30
N LEU A 712 -5.20 -49.34 1.18
CA LEU A 712 -5.58 -50.36 2.16
C LEU A 712 -6.06 -51.65 1.48
N ARG A 713 -6.92 -51.54 0.46
CA ARG A 713 -7.45 -52.70 -0.28
C ARG A 713 -6.37 -53.45 -1.03
N GLU A 714 -5.45 -52.73 -1.67
CA GLU A 714 -4.33 -53.32 -2.39
C GLU A 714 -3.37 -54.03 -1.44
N ARG A 715 -3.03 -53.39 -0.32
CA ARG A 715 -2.07 -53.92 0.66
C ARG A 715 -2.62 -55.10 1.45
N PHE A 716 -3.88 -55.00 1.90
CA PHE A 716 -4.53 -56.01 2.74
C PHE A 716 -5.55 -56.84 1.96
N ALA A 717 -5.29 -57.07 0.67
CA ALA A 717 -6.21 -57.72 -0.26
C ALA A 717 -6.74 -59.07 0.25
N SER A 718 -5.91 -59.86 0.95
CA SER A 718 -6.34 -61.14 1.54
C SER A 718 -7.41 -60.98 2.62
N GLN A 719 -7.34 -59.95 3.44
CA GLN A 719 -8.32 -59.68 4.50
C GLN A 719 -9.65 -59.18 3.90
N PHE A 720 -9.57 -58.29 2.90
CA PHE A 720 -10.75 -57.84 2.15
C PHE A 720 -11.40 -58.98 1.36
N ALA A 721 -10.61 -59.87 0.76
CA ALA A 721 -11.11 -61.06 0.06
C ALA A 721 -11.77 -62.05 1.02
N ALA A 722 -11.22 -62.24 2.23
CA ALA A 722 -11.85 -63.09 3.24
C ALA A 722 -13.24 -62.57 3.65
N SER A 723 -13.37 -61.26 3.90
CA SER A 723 -14.68 -60.65 4.19
C SER A 723 -15.68 -60.81 3.03
N ARG A 724 -15.19 -60.83 1.78
CA ARG A 724 -16.04 -61.07 0.60
C ARG A 724 -16.47 -62.53 0.48
N ALA A 725 -15.55 -63.47 0.70
CA ALA A 725 -15.84 -64.90 0.67
C ALA A 725 -16.92 -65.29 1.70
N GLU A 726 -16.87 -64.70 2.91
CA GLU A 726 -17.91 -64.91 3.93
C GLU A 726 -19.30 -64.41 3.49
N LEU A 727 -19.37 -63.31 2.74
CA LEU A 727 -20.63 -62.83 2.17
C LEU A 727 -21.14 -63.78 1.09
N ASP A 728 -20.27 -64.20 0.18
CA ASP A 728 -20.64 -65.09 -0.92
C ASP A 728 -21.14 -66.45 -0.38
N GLU A 729 -20.48 -67.01 0.64
CA GLU A 729 -20.93 -68.23 1.33
C GLU A 729 -22.30 -68.05 2.01
N ALA A 730 -22.52 -66.91 2.70
CA ALA A 730 -23.80 -66.61 3.34
C ALA A 730 -24.95 -66.44 2.32
N LEU A 731 -24.66 -65.83 1.16
CA LEU A 731 -25.63 -65.70 0.06
C LEU A 731 -25.95 -67.05 -0.59
N GLU A 732 -24.95 -67.93 -0.75
CA GLU A 732 -25.15 -69.28 -1.30
C GLU A 732 -26.01 -70.14 -0.37
N GLN A 733 -25.75 -70.07 0.94
CA GLN A 733 -26.57 -70.75 1.97
C GLN A 733 -28.00 -70.23 1.98
N ALA A 734 -28.21 -68.91 1.93
CA ALA A 734 -29.53 -68.29 1.87
C ALA A 734 -30.28 -68.69 0.58
N GLY A 735 -29.61 -68.70 -0.57
CA GLY A 735 -30.20 -69.10 -1.86
C GLY A 735 -30.62 -70.56 -1.92
N SER A 736 -29.97 -71.44 -1.14
CA SER A 736 -30.35 -72.85 -1.02
C SER A 736 -31.54 -73.12 -0.10
N THR A 737 -31.95 -72.14 0.72
CA THR A 737 -32.92 -72.34 1.82
C THR A 737 -34.15 -71.45 1.76
N LEU A 738 -34.08 -70.29 1.11
CA LEU A 738 -35.13 -69.28 1.07
C LEU A 738 -35.84 -69.21 -0.29
N SER A 739 -37.09 -68.72 -0.29
CA SER A 739 -37.81 -68.42 -1.53
C SER A 739 -37.27 -67.14 -2.20
N GLU A 740 -37.53 -66.96 -3.50
CA GLU A 740 -36.99 -65.84 -4.30
C GLU A 740 -37.33 -64.45 -3.72
N GLY A 741 -38.52 -64.28 -3.12
CA GLY A 741 -38.92 -63.03 -2.46
C GLY A 741 -38.26 -62.79 -1.11
N GLU A 742 -37.96 -63.85 -0.36
CA GLU A 742 -37.24 -63.77 0.94
C GLU A 742 -35.74 -63.58 0.74
N LEU A 743 -35.19 -64.13 -0.35
CA LEU A 743 -33.78 -63.99 -0.72
C LEU A 743 -33.40 -62.54 -0.99
N ILE A 744 -34.28 -61.73 -1.60
CA ILE A 744 -34.02 -60.31 -1.84
C ILE A 744 -33.89 -59.53 -0.52
N GLY A 745 -34.76 -59.82 0.44
CA GLY A 745 -34.72 -59.21 1.78
C GLY A 745 -33.47 -59.59 2.57
N GLU A 746 -33.10 -60.87 2.54
CA GLU A 746 -31.90 -61.36 3.23
C GLU A 746 -30.61 -60.90 2.52
N ALA A 747 -30.59 -60.81 1.19
CA ALA A 747 -29.45 -60.26 0.45
C ALA A 747 -29.20 -58.79 0.79
N ALA A 748 -30.26 -57.98 0.94
CA ALA A 748 -30.13 -56.59 1.39
C ALA A 748 -29.56 -56.51 2.82
N ARG A 749 -30.01 -57.37 3.73
CA ARG A 749 -29.47 -57.47 5.09
C ARG A 749 -27.99 -57.89 5.11
N LEU A 750 -27.63 -58.92 4.34
CA LEU A 750 -26.25 -59.41 4.24
C LEU A 750 -25.32 -58.37 3.62
N ARG A 751 -25.79 -57.58 2.65
CA ARG A 751 -25.06 -56.42 2.12
C ARG A 751 -24.74 -55.40 3.21
N VAL A 752 -25.72 -55.01 4.04
CA VAL A 752 -25.50 -54.08 5.15
C VAL A 752 -24.48 -54.64 6.15
N LEU A 753 -24.57 -55.94 6.48
CA LEU A 753 -23.59 -56.59 7.37
C LEU A 753 -22.17 -56.60 6.76
N TYR A 754 -22.06 -56.84 5.45
CA TYR A 754 -20.79 -56.78 4.74
C TYR A 754 -20.18 -55.37 4.76
N GLU A 755 -21.00 -54.34 4.51
CA GLU A 755 -20.57 -52.94 4.59
C GLU A 755 -20.10 -52.58 6.00
N GLN A 756 -20.81 -53.02 7.06
CA GLN A 756 -20.38 -52.86 8.45
C GLN A 756 -19.05 -53.55 8.73
N ARG A 757 -18.83 -54.76 8.21
CA ARG A 757 -17.54 -55.47 8.34
C ARG A 757 -16.42 -54.73 7.62
N LEU A 758 -16.65 -54.23 6.40
CA LEU A 758 -15.65 -53.45 5.68
C LEU A 758 -15.28 -52.17 6.43
N THR A 759 -16.26 -51.48 7.00
CA THR A 759 -16.00 -50.29 7.83
C THR A 759 -15.19 -50.64 9.08
N ALA A 760 -15.52 -51.74 9.77
CA ALA A 760 -14.74 -52.22 10.90
C ALA A 760 -13.30 -52.59 10.51
N LEU A 761 -13.12 -53.27 9.37
CA LEU A 761 -11.81 -53.66 8.85
C LEU A 761 -10.94 -52.44 8.53
N ARG A 762 -11.48 -51.46 7.81
CA ARG A 762 -10.79 -50.18 7.52
C ARG A 762 -10.37 -49.46 8.79
N ARG A 763 -11.25 -49.46 9.79
CA ARG A 763 -11.00 -48.87 11.11
C ARG A 763 -9.80 -49.52 11.77
N THR A 764 -9.82 -50.84 11.93
CA THR A 764 -8.73 -51.60 12.56
C THR A 764 -7.40 -51.44 11.82
N LEU A 765 -7.42 -51.46 10.48
CA LEU A 765 -6.21 -51.32 9.68
C LEU A 765 -5.62 -49.90 9.79
N THR A 766 -6.45 -48.87 9.67
CA THR A 766 -6.00 -47.47 9.76
C THR A 766 -5.45 -47.15 11.15
N GLU A 767 -6.14 -47.60 12.20
CA GLU A 767 -5.68 -47.45 13.60
C GLU A 767 -4.36 -48.19 13.83
N GLY A 768 -4.21 -49.38 13.25
CA GLY A 768 -2.98 -50.17 13.34
C GLY A 768 -1.79 -49.45 12.71
N VAL A 769 -1.96 -48.91 11.50
CA VAL A 769 -0.91 -48.13 10.82
C VAL A 769 -0.56 -46.89 11.63
N ALA A 770 -1.57 -46.19 12.16
CA ALA A 770 -1.37 -44.98 12.95
C ALA A 770 -0.56 -45.22 14.23
N ARG A 771 -0.81 -46.36 14.90
CA ARG A 771 -0.08 -46.76 16.12
C ARG A 771 1.26 -47.46 15.83
N GLY A 772 1.56 -47.73 14.56
CA GLY A 772 2.73 -48.53 14.16
C GLY A 772 2.67 -49.98 14.65
N THR A 773 1.47 -50.53 14.91
CA THR A 773 1.30 -51.93 15.31
C THR A 773 1.24 -52.88 14.11
N ILE A 774 0.93 -52.34 12.93
CA ILE A 774 1.09 -53.01 11.65
C ILE A 774 1.93 -52.12 10.77
N ASP A 775 2.87 -52.75 10.04
CA ASP A 775 3.68 -52.05 9.05
C ASP A 775 2.81 -51.41 7.98
#